data_AF-A0A923JH08-F1
#
_entry.id   AF-A0A923JH08-F1
#
_cell.length_a   1.000
_cell.length_b   1.000
_cell.length_c   1.000
_cell.angle_alpha   90.00
_cell.angle_beta   90.00
_cell.angle_gamma   90.00
#
_symmetry.space_group_name_H-M   'P 1'
#
loop_
_entity.id
_entity.type
_entity.pdbx_description
1 polymer ?
#
loop_
_entity_poly.entity_id
_entity_poly.type
_entity_poly.pdbx_seq_one_letter_code
_entity_poly.pdbx_strand_id
1 'polypeptide(L)'
;MSKYCCFFCPEKDYSEKKLEDLCKHCNRPYGFPLSSRPSQIRDYVVTRDLGRGFYGAAFVAERGPFKRKFVLKIAPVDFYTFFNKTSFDEETQLHARLAEAAEHVVGIDDRFDEEIVFSDGTKLLCHVTVLDFVNGDLLRDYLDGAKIPTAATICQIAIDLLRIRAEFETNELNHNDLHAENLIVEELAPTARRQNAIDDSIRVKAIDLGSISDASKSGNGRHGDLLFIAEHVDGLLHKLLVNPTELEDRDYRTALALQGIIHSLLSDAQNLRQPNPNDLISQIEDAFSRAAQPWKPWSAPFKLKGFGDHYNAQTLVSWDVPQLLVDPEGRWLSEVTKPGPQIITGMRGCGKTMLLRALDIHARASVGKNEDATKAIERIKEDGFFGLFVSAQRLLDLRQSTAKLEHRLTRLFVYYALQAARALMHLRDLSAQIVLPNAHTKLSSAVADFLEGADSLKEASSIDDLERRLERIAVMTSRGSTDFLVKQSPADVFQHLAEQFKSCATVTANSSIFFLLDDVSTRYLELERIDEILSALLFQSPACAFKFTSEWQTIELGLRSPGRIHPIRVDRDLAVFDLGADVYDTINSSGKGRGEDFVEKILQQRANFHISHPKYSPRDLLGDVPLEQVAKEIASSSSTSKEKKQAYRGLSCLTSVCVGDIGDVIKLYEEIIKRASTNRTRMTLPISEALQADCFQAISSRRLYDLNRRGGYYKNHALAFAQAAHDLLTRSYREAVKNNQATPRLRQYSSLYVRVTTDNQESLRQQIDQLRELIDAGVFVYAGGAPRSKTKDSNPMQQFKLSYRKIYGLAAFIGLADRDRFELSGEDLGDWLENPDKDILLRNQIKNEVDSGLDRATTSPVSIQPVVESTPAESNYQASLFQEGVELGQNEPNMPPSGGFAAKPIDVNVAAIDVSALSGMEIGGTLVGLGFEDRTLASNELLAANVKSGLVHTIRYDHAGHAAAIKSAWEAAGLEVSETEYRTAMLALPRFSGLALIDISGLSKPLIFSAIRRELQEKGRVLVCHMSAEQHYPLQADLESIFTAEKAKDPIALLESLGQVLKGEEGPYKDVKLLDEDVDLSRSRALLAFASAKHERLSSLLDQREFDYVEVIAPTGDEPRARVANYAAEFVCQNFQNSKVTRVPGHDLKEMMEYLDARYLDIYGTAGANIEIGLTGSKIQAVAAAILSARRKVAQAWYLSPTKFDEARFSAGVGEARIYDITVS
;
A
#
# COMPACT_ATOMS: atom_id res chain seq x y z
N MET A 1 -22.08 -20.20 35.39
CA MET A 1 -22.34 -20.70 36.76
C MET A 1 -21.14 -21.53 37.16
N SER A 2 -20.77 -21.57 38.44
CA SER A 2 -19.52 -22.22 38.88
C SER A 2 -19.80 -23.48 39.69
N LYS A 3 -18.80 -24.36 39.76
CA LYS A 3 -18.89 -25.57 40.59
C LYS A 3 -18.59 -25.19 42.03
N TYR A 4 -19.58 -25.33 42.90
CA TYR A 4 -19.42 -25.07 44.33
C TYR A 4 -19.71 -26.33 45.14
N CYS A 5 -18.84 -26.60 46.12
CA CYS A 5 -19.11 -27.51 47.22
C CYS A 5 -19.61 -26.70 48.42
N CYS A 6 -20.41 -27.31 49.30
CA CYS A 6 -20.87 -26.63 50.50
C CYS A 6 -19.67 -26.36 51.41
N PHE A 7 -19.51 -25.14 51.93
CA PHE A 7 -18.36 -24.79 52.77
C PHE A 7 -18.25 -25.59 54.09
N PHE A 8 -19.31 -26.29 54.50
CA PHE A 8 -19.35 -27.11 55.73
C PHE A 8 -19.51 -28.60 55.48
N CYS A 9 -19.95 -28.99 54.29
CA CYS A 9 -20.33 -30.37 54.00
C CYS A 9 -19.55 -30.85 52.78
N PRO A 10 -18.36 -31.46 52.97
CA PRO A 10 -17.56 -31.96 51.85
C PRO A 10 -18.31 -33.07 51.12
N GLU A 11 -18.47 -32.90 49.81
CA GLU A 11 -19.16 -33.84 48.93
C GLU A 11 -18.49 -33.84 47.54
N LYS A 12 -18.44 -35.00 46.89
CA LYS A 12 -17.93 -35.15 45.51
C LYS A 12 -18.98 -34.76 44.47
N ASP A 13 -19.54 -33.56 44.62
CA ASP A 13 -20.54 -33.01 43.70
C ASP A 13 -19.95 -31.85 42.89
N TYR A 14 -19.81 -32.08 41.59
CA TYR A 14 -19.24 -31.14 40.62
C TYR A 14 -20.29 -30.51 39.69
N SER A 15 -21.57 -30.61 40.06
CA SER A 15 -22.65 -29.89 39.36
C SER A 15 -22.53 -28.37 39.56
N GLU A 16 -22.94 -27.61 38.55
CA GLU A 16 -22.99 -26.14 38.60
C GLU A 16 -24.09 -25.65 39.54
N LYS A 17 -23.77 -24.65 40.35
CA LYS A 17 -24.67 -24.08 41.37
C LYS A 17 -24.54 -22.56 41.42
N LYS A 18 -25.56 -21.88 41.93
CA LYS A 18 -25.51 -20.46 42.28
C LYS A 18 -25.06 -20.28 43.73
N LEU A 19 -24.53 -19.11 44.07
CA LEU A 19 -24.06 -18.83 45.43
C LEU A 19 -25.23 -18.81 46.43
N GLU A 20 -26.43 -18.48 45.98
CA GLU A 20 -27.65 -18.43 46.79
C GLU A 20 -28.32 -19.80 46.96
N ASP A 21 -27.93 -20.81 46.17
CA ASP A 21 -28.49 -22.15 46.27
C ASP A 21 -28.16 -22.76 47.64
N LEU A 22 -29.08 -23.55 48.19
CA LEU A 22 -28.93 -24.13 49.52
C LEU A 22 -28.37 -25.55 49.45
N CYS A 23 -27.39 -25.84 50.32
CA CYS A 23 -26.87 -27.19 50.50
C CYS A 23 -27.94 -28.13 51.08
N LYS A 24 -28.11 -29.31 50.48
CA LYS A 24 -29.08 -30.32 50.91
C LYS A 24 -28.83 -30.89 52.33
N HIS A 25 -27.61 -30.75 52.85
CA HIS A 25 -27.22 -31.30 54.15
C HIS A 25 -27.35 -30.30 55.30
N CYS A 26 -26.86 -29.07 55.13
CA CYS A 26 -26.86 -28.06 56.20
C CYS A 26 -27.82 -26.89 55.94
N ASN A 27 -28.50 -26.87 54.80
CA ASN A 27 -29.44 -25.82 54.39
C ASN A 27 -28.83 -24.40 54.35
N ARG A 28 -27.50 -24.30 54.22
CA ARG A 28 -26.77 -23.03 54.08
C ARG A 28 -26.52 -22.72 52.60
N PRO A 29 -26.44 -21.43 52.22
CA PRO A 29 -26.10 -21.04 50.86
C PRO A 29 -24.66 -21.47 50.50
N TYR A 30 -24.41 -21.85 49.25
CA TYR A 30 -23.05 -22.20 48.79
C TYR A 30 -22.07 -21.01 48.91
N GLY A 31 -22.58 -19.78 48.86
CA GLY A 31 -21.88 -18.53 49.12
C GLY A 31 -21.84 -18.09 50.59
N PHE A 32 -22.12 -18.99 51.55
CA PHE A 32 -22.12 -18.66 52.99
C PHE A 32 -20.90 -17.84 53.46
N PRO A 33 -19.64 -18.17 53.11
CA PRO A 33 -18.49 -17.43 53.62
C PRO A 33 -18.43 -15.96 53.18
N LEU A 34 -19.07 -15.63 52.06
CA LEU A 34 -19.14 -14.25 51.55
C LEU A 34 -20.31 -13.50 52.20
N SER A 35 -21.48 -14.15 52.28
CA SER A 35 -22.68 -13.55 52.90
C SER A 35 -22.56 -13.38 54.42
N SER A 36 -21.85 -14.28 55.10
CA SER A 36 -21.58 -14.24 56.54
C SER A 36 -20.12 -13.93 56.86
N ARG A 37 -19.51 -12.96 56.17
CA ARG A 37 -18.06 -12.66 56.24
C ARG A 37 -17.51 -12.49 57.67
N PRO A 38 -16.33 -13.06 58.01
CA PRO A 38 -15.65 -12.78 59.28
C PRO A 38 -15.18 -11.32 59.34
N SER A 39 -15.29 -10.68 60.50
CA SER A 39 -14.81 -9.30 60.71
C SER A 39 -13.30 -9.24 60.96
N GLN A 40 -12.74 -10.31 61.51
CA GLN A 40 -11.32 -10.44 61.87
C GLN A 40 -10.92 -11.91 61.82
N ILE A 41 -9.70 -12.19 61.38
CA ILE A 41 -9.05 -13.50 61.45
C ILE A 41 -7.70 -13.27 62.14
N ARG A 42 -7.53 -13.80 63.36
CA ARG A 42 -6.36 -13.51 64.21
C ARG A 42 -6.14 -12.00 64.39
N ASP A 43 -5.00 -11.45 63.98
CA ASP A 43 -4.66 -10.02 64.03
C ASP A 43 -4.91 -9.28 62.71
N TYR A 44 -5.55 -9.93 61.74
CA TYR A 44 -5.93 -9.36 60.45
C TYR A 44 -7.38 -8.89 60.45
N VAL A 45 -7.60 -7.59 60.18
CA VAL A 45 -8.94 -7.01 60.08
C VAL A 45 -9.45 -7.17 58.65
N VAL A 46 -10.54 -7.91 58.47
CA VAL A 46 -11.10 -8.16 57.13
C VAL A 46 -11.87 -6.93 56.65
N THR A 47 -11.44 -6.38 55.51
CA THR A 47 -11.99 -5.14 54.96
C THR A 47 -13.00 -5.39 53.85
N ARG A 48 -12.70 -6.34 52.95
CA ARG A 48 -13.61 -6.77 51.87
C ARG A 48 -13.47 -8.25 51.55
N ASP A 49 -14.55 -8.84 51.04
CA ASP A 49 -14.55 -10.12 50.36
C ASP A 49 -14.00 -10.00 48.93
N LEU A 50 -13.35 -11.06 48.45
CA LEU A 50 -12.84 -11.17 47.08
C LEU A 50 -13.62 -12.20 46.26
N GLY A 51 -13.83 -13.40 46.81
CA GLY A 51 -14.49 -14.45 46.04
C GLY A 51 -14.54 -15.80 46.72
N ARG A 52 -15.27 -16.71 46.06
CA ARG A 52 -15.55 -18.07 46.51
C ARG A 52 -15.07 -19.06 45.44
N GLY A 53 -14.14 -19.95 45.82
CA GLY A 53 -13.69 -21.07 44.96
C GLY A 53 -14.56 -22.32 45.12
N PHE A 54 -14.05 -23.51 44.78
CA PHE A 54 -14.82 -24.77 44.94
C PHE A 54 -15.18 -25.05 46.42
N TYR A 55 -14.20 -24.99 47.33
CA TYR A 55 -14.40 -25.15 48.79
C TYR A 55 -13.69 -24.08 49.66
N GLY A 56 -12.95 -23.14 49.06
CA GLY A 56 -12.30 -22.03 49.78
C GLY A 56 -12.96 -20.66 49.56
N ALA A 57 -12.64 -19.70 50.42
CA ALA A 57 -13.04 -18.29 50.27
C ALA A 57 -11.84 -17.37 50.45
N ALA A 58 -11.84 -16.21 49.79
CA ALA A 58 -10.75 -15.24 49.85
C ALA A 58 -11.25 -13.86 50.29
N PHE A 59 -10.45 -13.18 51.11
CA PHE A 59 -10.75 -11.85 51.66
C PHE A 59 -9.53 -10.94 51.58
N VAL A 60 -9.74 -9.63 51.47
CA VAL A 60 -8.69 -8.63 51.74
C VAL A 60 -8.72 -8.25 53.21
N ALA A 61 -7.57 -8.25 53.84
CA ALA A 61 -7.41 -7.85 55.22
C ALA A 61 -6.25 -6.88 55.42
N GLU A 62 -6.28 -6.11 56.51
CA GLU A 62 -5.22 -5.19 56.90
C GLU A 62 -4.56 -5.66 58.20
N ARG A 63 -3.24 -5.52 58.30
CA ARG A 63 -2.46 -5.85 59.50
C ARG A 63 -1.43 -4.78 59.84
N GLY A 64 -1.22 -4.60 61.15
CA GLY A 64 -0.19 -3.72 61.71
C GLY A 64 -0.53 -2.21 61.69
N PRO A 65 0.34 -1.36 62.27
CA PRO A 65 0.08 0.07 62.44
C PRO A 65 0.03 0.85 61.12
N PHE A 66 0.68 0.33 60.08
CA PHE A 66 0.68 0.92 58.73
C PHE A 66 -0.44 0.40 57.84
N LYS A 67 -1.32 -0.48 58.36
CA LYS A 67 -2.45 -1.06 57.62
C LYS A 67 -2.03 -1.67 56.28
N ARG A 68 -0.96 -2.47 56.29
CA ARG A 68 -0.53 -3.19 55.08
C ARG A 68 -1.63 -4.17 54.69
N LYS A 69 -1.95 -4.21 53.39
CA LYS A 69 -3.00 -5.09 52.83
C LYS A 69 -2.44 -6.46 52.51
N PHE A 70 -3.24 -7.48 52.80
CA PHE A 70 -2.98 -8.89 52.52
C PHE A 70 -4.25 -9.54 51.97
N VAL A 71 -4.07 -10.70 51.33
CA VAL A 71 -5.17 -11.58 50.93
C VAL A 71 -5.16 -12.81 51.84
N LEU A 72 -6.29 -13.08 52.50
CA LEU A 72 -6.49 -14.26 53.33
C LEU A 72 -7.33 -15.27 52.56
N LYS A 73 -6.73 -16.41 52.20
CA LYS A 73 -7.45 -17.56 51.61
C LYS A 73 -7.74 -18.57 52.71
N ILE A 74 -9.01 -18.92 52.88
CA ILE A 74 -9.46 -19.84 53.91
C ILE A 74 -10.05 -21.09 53.28
N ALA A 75 -9.74 -22.26 53.82
CA ALA A 75 -10.31 -23.54 53.42
C ALA A 75 -10.56 -24.42 54.67
N PRO A 76 -11.74 -25.05 54.82
CA PRO A 76 -11.97 -25.91 55.98
C PRO A 76 -11.03 -27.11 55.99
N VAL A 77 -10.52 -27.47 57.17
CA VAL A 77 -9.53 -28.56 57.33
C VAL A 77 -10.06 -29.90 56.81
N ASP A 78 -11.34 -30.19 57.07
CA ASP A 78 -11.99 -31.46 56.69
C ASP A 78 -11.92 -31.73 55.17
N PHE A 79 -11.80 -30.70 54.34
CA PHE A 79 -11.71 -30.85 52.88
C PHE A 79 -10.38 -31.46 52.43
N TYR A 80 -9.27 -31.15 53.11
CA TYR A 80 -7.96 -31.72 52.78
C TYR A 80 -7.96 -33.23 52.99
N THR A 81 -8.53 -33.68 54.12
CA THR A 81 -8.69 -35.10 54.43
C THR A 81 -9.69 -35.78 53.48
N PHE A 82 -10.86 -35.17 53.23
CA PHE A 82 -11.90 -35.79 52.41
C PHE A 82 -11.49 -35.98 50.94
N PHE A 83 -10.80 -34.98 50.35
CA PHE A 83 -10.33 -35.06 48.97
C PHE A 83 -8.97 -35.75 48.82
N ASN A 84 -8.38 -36.23 49.92
CA ASN A 84 -7.05 -36.85 49.96
C ASN A 84 -5.99 -35.96 49.27
N LYS A 85 -5.97 -34.67 49.65
CA LYS A 85 -5.01 -33.69 49.13
C LYS A 85 -3.64 -33.89 49.76
N THR A 86 -2.61 -33.40 49.07
CA THR A 86 -1.29 -33.14 49.67
C THR A 86 -1.45 -32.34 50.94
N SER A 87 -0.57 -32.55 51.93
CA SER A 87 -0.70 -31.83 53.19
C SER A 87 -0.66 -30.31 52.94
N PHE A 88 -1.49 -29.55 53.67
CA PHE A 88 -1.49 -28.09 53.60
C PHE A 88 -0.08 -27.52 53.82
N ASP A 89 0.70 -28.21 54.64
CA ASP A 89 2.07 -27.83 54.94
C ASP A 89 3.02 -27.99 53.73
N GLU A 90 2.94 -29.08 53.00
CA GLU A 90 3.77 -29.28 51.80
C GLU A 90 3.35 -28.34 50.66
N GLU A 91 2.04 -28.09 50.49
CA GLU A 91 1.49 -27.18 49.47
C GLU A 91 2.00 -25.75 49.68
N THR A 92 1.91 -25.22 50.89
CA THR A 92 2.34 -23.86 51.22
C THR A 92 3.87 -23.70 51.24
N GLN A 93 4.63 -24.74 51.61
CA GLN A 93 6.10 -24.73 51.49
C GLN A 93 6.54 -24.74 50.02
N LEU A 94 5.83 -25.46 49.15
CA LEU A 94 6.08 -25.44 47.72
C LEU A 94 5.80 -24.03 47.14
N HIS A 95 4.68 -23.41 47.53
CA HIS A 95 4.38 -22.02 47.15
C HIS A 95 5.49 -21.08 47.60
N ALA A 96 5.88 -21.11 48.88
CA ALA A 96 6.91 -20.22 49.42
C ALA A 96 8.24 -20.35 48.68
N ARG A 97 8.69 -21.58 48.41
CA ARG A 97 9.93 -21.83 47.64
C ARG A 97 9.84 -21.29 46.21
N LEU A 98 8.72 -21.48 45.54
CA LEU A 98 8.53 -20.98 44.18
C LEU A 98 8.49 -19.45 44.17
N ALA A 99 7.74 -18.81 45.06
CA ALA A 99 7.60 -17.36 45.14
C ALA A 99 8.91 -16.64 45.53
N GLU A 100 9.82 -17.28 46.26
CA GLU A 100 11.14 -16.72 46.57
C GLU A 100 12.04 -16.62 45.34
N ALA A 101 11.86 -17.51 44.36
CA ALA A 101 12.66 -17.61 43.14
C ALA A 101 11.97 -17.07 41.88
N ALA A 102 10.72 -16.61 41.97
CA ALA A 102 9.87 -16.22 40.84
C ALA A 102 9.33 -14.79 40.98
N GLU A 103 9.36 -14.02 39.89
CA GLU A 103 8.85 -12.63 39.87
C GLU A 103 7.34 -12.58 39.57
N HIS A 104 6.81 -13.58 38.85
CA HIS A 104 5.43 -13.62 38.39
C HIS A 104 4.51 -14.52 39.22
N VAL A 105 4.93 -14.90 40.44
CA VAL A 105 4.12 -15.66 41.39
C VAL A 105 3.81 -14.78 42.60
N VAL A 106 2.58 -14.80 43.09
CA VAL A 106 2.20 -14.04 44.29
C VAL A 106 2.99 -14.51 45.51
N GLY A 107 3.48 -13.56 46.31
CA GLY A 107 4.17 -13.86 47.56
C GLY A 107 3.23 -14.47 48.62
N ILE A 108 3.80 -15.30 49.49
CA ILE A 108 3.15 -15.88 50.67
C ILE A 108 3.89 -15.40 51.93
N ASP A 109 3.16 -14.74 52.85
CA ASP A 109 3.71 -14.14 54.06
C ASP A 109 3.65 -15.09 55.25
N ASP A 110 2.55 -15.85 55.39
CA ASP A 110 2.30 -16.72 56.53
C ASP A 110 1.29 -17.83 56.18
N ARG A 111 1.23 -18.85 57.03
CA ARG A 111 0.23 -19.93 57.00
C ARG A 111 -0.11 -20.36 58.43
N PHE A 112 -1.37 -20.66 58.71
CA PHE A 112 -1.78 -21.19 60.01
C PHE A 112 -3.18 -21.80 59.96
N ASP A 113 -3.51 -22.56 61.00
CA ASP A 113 -4.88 -23.03 61.24
C ASP A 113 -5.55 -22.09 62.24
N GLU A 114 -6.80 -21.73 61.98
CA GLU A 114 -7.57 -20.85 62.86
C GLU A 114 -9.04 -21.26 62.91
N GLU A 115 -9.65 -21.11 64.09
CA GLU A 115 -11.10 -21.24 64.23
C GLU A 115 -11.76 -19.93 63.79
N ILE A 116 -12.25 -19.89 62.55
CA ILE A 116 -12.84 -18.68 61.97
C ILE A 116 -14.25 -18.49 62.51
N VAL A 117 -14.49 -17.30 63.07
CA VAL A 117 -15.81 -16.86 63.54
C VAL A 117 -16.47 -15.99 62.46
N PHE A 118 -17.55 -16.50 61.88
CA PHE A 118 -18.35 -15.81 60.88
C PHE A 118 -19.34 -14.83 61.53
N SER A 119 -19.89 -13.88 60.75
CA SER A 119 -20.73 -12.80 61.30
C SER A 119 -22.04 -13.28 61.94
N ASP A 120 -22.51 -14.48 61.60
CA ASP A 120 -23.67 -15.14 62.21
C ASP A 120 -23.34 -15.89 63.52
N GLY A 121 -22.08 -15.84 63.97
CA GLY A 121 -21.57 -16.54 65.14
C GLY A 121 -21.15 -17.99 64.89
N THR A 122 -21.31 -18.50 63.66
CA THR A 122 -20.82 -19.83 63.28
C THR A 122 -19.30 -19.88 63.37
N LYS A 123 -18.77 -21.02 63.82
CA LYS A 123 -17.33 -21.29 63.90
C LYS A 123 -16.94 -22.48 63.05
N LEU A 124 -15.78 -22.41 62.39
CA LEU A 124 -15.22 -23.51 61.61
C LEU A 124 -13.69 -23.45 61.64
N LEU A 125 -13.05 -24.61 61.86
CA LEU A 125 -11.60 -24.73 61.76
C LEU A 125 -11.18 -24.72 60.29
N CYS A 126 -10.32 -23.77 59.93
CA CYS A 126 -9.86 -23.57 58.57
C CYS A 126 -8.33 -23.46 58.51
N HIS A 127 -7.76 -24.00 57.44
CA HIS A 127 -6.44 -23.60 56.97
C HIS A 127 -6.52 -22.18 56.40
N VAL A 128 -5.58 -21.32 56.80
CA VAL A 128 -5.47 -19.93 56.36
C VAL A 128 -4.12 -19.71 55.71
N THR A 129 -4.14 -19.28 54.44
CA THR A 129 -2.96 -18.82 53.70
C THR A 129 -2.97 -17.30 53.63
N VAL A 130 -1.86 -16.65 53.99
CA VAL A 130 -1.68 -15.20 53.89
C VAL A 130 -0.84 -14.88 52.67
N LEU A 131 -1.43 -14.22 51.68
CA LEU A 131 -0.80 -13.84 50.43
C LEU A 131 -0.60 -12.32 50.36
N ASP A 132 0.39 -11.89 49.58
CA ASP A 132 0.57 -10.48 49.25
C ASP A 132 -0.64 -9.93 48.48
N PHE A 133 -1.05 -8.71 48.81
CA PHE A 133 -2.08 -8.01 48.04
C PHE A 133 -1.47 -7.42 46.76
N VAL A 134 -1.93 -7.90 45.61
CA VAL A 134 -1.55 -7.37 44.30
C VAL A 134 -2.60 -6.34 43.84
N ASN A 135 -2.16 -5.13 43.52
CA ASN A 135 -3.04 -4.07 43.02
C ASN A 135 -3.23 -4.22 41.50
N GLY A 136 -4.41 -4.63 41.05
CA GLY A 136 -4.71 -4.84 39.64
C GLY A 136 -6.09 -5.46 39.41
N ASP A 137 -6.44 -5.67 38.14
CA ASP A 137 -7.66 -6.35 37.70
C ASP A 137 -7.35 -7.81 37.30
N LEU A 138 -8.34 -8.70 37.34
CA LEU A 138 -8.16 -10.08 36.89
C LEU A 138 -7.98 -10.12 35.37
N LEU A 139 -7.22 -11.09 34.85
CA LEU A 139 -7.14 -11.31 33.40
C LEU A 139 -8.54 -11.55 32.80
N ARG A 140 -9.44 -12.15 33.58
CA ARG A 140 -10.86 -12.34 33.24
C ARG A 140 -11.56 -11.02 32.90
N ASP A 141 -11.26 -9.92 33.61
CA ASP A 141 -11.90 -8.63 33.38
C ASP A 141 -11.55 -8.04 32.00
N TYR A 142 -10.33 -8.31 31.52
CA TYR A 142 -9.91 -7.99 30.15
C TYR A 142 -10.60 -8.90 29.13
N LEU A 143 -10.68 -10.21 29.40
CA LEU A 143 -11.35 -11.18 28.54
C LEU A 143 -12.87 -11.02 28.49
N ASP A 144 -13.50 -10.41 29.49
CA ASP A 144 -14.93 -10.09 29.51
C ASP A 144 -15.21 -8.68 28.95
N GLY A 145 -14.18 -7.85 28.80
CA GLY A 145 -14.27 -6.53 28.19
C GLY A 145 -14.65 -5.42 29.17
N ALA A 146 -14.59 -5.72 30.48
CA ALA A 146 -14.67 -4.70 31.52
C ALA A 146 -13.46 -3.75 31.47
N LYS A 147 -12.32 -4.26 30.99
CA LYS A 147 -11.10 -3.50 30.66
C LYS A 147 -10.71 -3.76 29.21
N ILE A 148 -10.39 -2.72 28.46
CA ILE A 148 -9.97 -2.83 27.06
C ILE A 148 -8.45 -2.61 27.01
N PRO A 149 -7.64 -3.66 26.77
CA PRO A 149 -6.18 -3.53 26.71
C PRO A 149 -5.74 -2.99 25.35
N THR A 150 -4.61 -2.29 25.33
CA THR A 150 -3.93 -1.89 24.08
C THR A 150 -3.17 -3.08 23.48
N ALA A 151 -2.77 -3.00 22.20
CA ALA A 151 -1.95 -4.05 21.59
C ALA A 151 -0.62 -4.27 22.34
N ALA A 152 0.02 -3.20 22.82
CA ALA A 152 1.23 -3.26 23.63
C ALA A 152 0.99 -3.98 24.97
N THR A 153 -0.11 -3.67 25.65
CA THR A 153 -0.54 -4.33 26.89
C THR A 153 -0.77 -5.83 26.65
N ILE A 154 -1.43 -6.23 25.55
CA ILE A 154 -1.64 -7.65 25.21
C ILE A 154 -0.30 -8.36 24.94
N CYS A 155 0.61 -7.75 24.18
CA CYS A 155 1.95 -8.29 23.98
C CYS A 155 2.68 -8.51 25.31
N GLN A 156 2.60 -7.55 26.22
CA GLN A 156 3.23 -7.67 27.53
C GLN A 156 2.57 -8.75 28.41
N ILE A 157 1.24 -8.87 28.38
CA ILE A 157 0.50 -9.96 29.03
C ILE A 157 0.99 -11.31 28.47
N ALA A 158 1.11 -11.45 27.15
CA ALA A 158 1.61 -12.67 26.52
C ALA A 158 3.04 -13.02 26.96
N ILE A 159 3.95 -12.03 27.00
CA ILE A 159 5.31 -12.21 27.49
C ILE A 159 5.32 -12.65 28.96
N ASP A 160 4.56 -11.98 29.82
CA ASP A 160 4.51 -12.29 31.25
C ASP A 160 3.92 -13.70 31.50
N LEU A 161 2.91 -14.12 30.72
CA LEU A 161 2.38 -15.48 30.77
C LEU A 161 3.41 -16.55 30.36
N LEU A 162 4.22 -16.27 29.34
CA LEU A 162 5.32 -17.14 28.94
C LEU A 162 6.43 -17.18 29.99
N ARG A 163 6.71 -16.05 30.67
CA ARG A 163 7.65 -15.99 31.80
C ARG A 163 7.15 -16.79 33.00
N ILE A 164 5.85 -16.70 33.33
CA ILE A 164 5.23 -17.56 34.34
C ILE A 164 5.55 -19.03 34.01
N ARG A 165 5.22 -19.48 32.79
CA ARG A 165 5.52 -20.87 32.38
C ARG A 165 7.01 -21.21 32.52
N ALA A 166 7.92 -20.33 32.11
CA ALA A 166 9.36 -20.55 32.23
C ALA A 166 9.83 -20.66 33.69
N GLU A 167 9.27 -19.86 34.60
CA GLU A 167 9.54 -19.93 36.05
C GLU A 167 9.09 -21.27 36.63
N PHE A 168 7.91 -21.77 36.22
CA PHE A 168 7.42 -23.10 36.59
C PHE A 168 8.32 -24.22 36.06
N GLU A 169 8.70 -24.17 34.77
CA GLU A 169 9.56 -25.17 34.13
C GLU A 169 10.97 -25.21 34.76
N THR A 170 11.53 -24.05 35.13
CA THR A 170 12.84 -23.95 35.80
C THR A 170 12.83 -24.63 37.18
N ASN A 171 11.66 -24.69 37.81
CA ASN A 171 11.46 -25.38 39.08
C ASN A 171 10.95 -26.83 38.90
N GLU A 172 10.94 -27.37 37.68
CA GLU A 172 10.44 -28.71 37.33
C GLU A 172 8.95 -28.91 37.67
N LEU A 173 8.15 -27.83 37.58
CA LEU A 173 6.72 -27.81 37.90
C LEU A 173 5.87 -27.40 36.70
N ASN A 174 4.60 -27.77 36.74
CA ASN A 174 3.54 -27.28 35.86
C ASN A 174 2.42 -26.69 36.71
N HIS A 175 1.81 -25.60 36.28
CA HIS A 175 0.69 -24.99 36.99
C HIS A 175 -0.61 -25.80 36.80
N ASN A 176 -0.84 -26.33 35.59
CA ASN A 176 -1.95 -27.21 35.20
C ASN A 176 -3.37 -26.62 35.32
N ASP A 177 -3.49 -25.31 35.54
CA ASP A 177 -4.77 -24.64 35.85
C ASP A 177 -4.69 -23.12 35.69
N LEU A 178 -4.00 -22.66 34.65
CA LEU A 178 -3.79 -21.24 34.35
C LEU A 178 -5.05 -20.57 33.79
N HIS A 179 -6.23 -20.81 34.36
CA HIS A 179 -7.44 -20.10 33.92
C HIS A 179 -7.41 -18.62 34.32
N ALA A 180 -8.15 -17.78 33.60
CA ALA A 180 -8.04 -16.31 33.71
C ALA A 180 -8.36 -15.73 35.10
N GLU A 181 -9.15 -16.42 35.93
CA GLU A 181 -9.42 -15.99 37.32
C GLU A 181 -8.23 -16.21 38.28
N ASN A 182 -7.24 -17.03 37.91
CA ASN A 182 -6.02 -17.28 38.70
C ASN A 182 -4.87 -16.34 38.32
N LEU A 183 -5.15 -15.36 37.47
CA LEU A 183 -4.16 -14.43 36.92
C LEU A 183 -4.62 -12.99 37.16
N ILE A 184 -3.73 -12.16 37.68
CA ILE A 184 -3.97 -10.73 37.90
C ILE A 184 -2.99 -9.90 37.07
N VAL A 185 -3.48 -8.82 36.47
CA VAL A 185 -2.65 -7.82 35.78
C VAL A 185 -2.37 -6.70 36.79
N GLU A 186 -1.21 -6.78 37.44
CA GLU A 186 -0.72 -5.80 38.43
C GLU A 186 -0.42 -4.45 37.76
N GLU A 187 -0.91 -3.37 38.35
CA GLU A 187 -0.56 -1.99 37.98
C GLU A 187 0.66 -1.52 38.77
N LEU A 188 1.71 -1.09 38.08
CA LEU A 188 2.98 -0.64 38.64
C LEU A 188 3.01 0.89 38.78
N ALA A 189 3.42 1.36 39.96
CA ALA A 189 3.67 2.78 40.19
C ALA A 189 4.82 3.31 39.29
N PRO A 190 4.84 4.61 38.92
CA PRO A 190 5.88 5.19 38.05
C PRO A 190 7.33 4.91 38.49
N THR A 191 7.57 4.81 39.80
CA THR A 191 8.90 4.52 40.38
C THR A 191 9.32 3.05 40.29
N ALA A 192 8.40 2.15 39.99
CA ALA A 192 8.59 0.69 39.93
C ALA A 192 8.37 0.12 38.52
N ARG A 193 8.32 0.99 37.50
CA ARG A 193 8.15 0.59 36.10
C ARG A 193 9.30 -0.28 35.61
N ARG A 194 8.95 -1.25 34.76
CA ARG A 194 9.89 -2.26 34.29
C ARG A 194 10.74 -1.73 33.14
N GLN A 195 12.06 -1.83 33.27
CA GLN A 195 12.97 -1.50 32.18
C GLN A 195 12.86 -2.55 31.07
N ASN A 196 12.84 -2.11 29.81
CA ASN A 196 12.78 -2.95 28.61
C ASN A 196 11.50 -3.80 28.44
N ALA A 197 10.44 -3.54 29.21
CA ALA A 197 9.12 -4.11 28.93
C ALA A 197 8.44 -3.37 27.76
N ILE A 198 7.59 -4.06 27.00
CA ILE A 198 6.75 -3.47 25.96
C ILE A 198 5.74 -2.50 26.60
N ASP A 199 5.12 -2.93 27.70
CA ASP A 199 4.30 -2.09 28.58
C ASP A 199 4.96 -2.08 29.97
N ASP A 200 5.60 -0.95 30.30
CA ASP A 200 6.39 -0.77 31.52
C ASP A 200 5.53 -0.62 32.78
N SER A 201 4.23 -0.43 32.61
CA SER A 201 3.29 -0.04 33.65
C SER A 201 2.51 -1.22 34.25
N ILE A 202 2.56 -2.39 33.64
CA ILE A 202 1.83 -3.57 34.12
C ILE A 202 2.77 -4.74 34.45
N ARG A 203 2.25 -5.78 35.11
CA ARG A 203 2.88 -7.12 35.25
C ARG A 203 1.82 -8.19 35.48
N VAL A 204 1.88 -9.34 34.80
CA VAL A 204 0.97 -10.46 35.13
C VAL A 204 1.53 -11.31 36.27
N LYS A 205 0.69 -11.69 37.25
CA LYS A 205 1.03 -12.61 38.34
C LYS A 205 0.04 -13.75 38.48
N ALA A 206 0.54 -14.96 38.75
CA ALA A 206 -0.26 -16.11 39.16
C ALA A 206 -0.60 -16.01 40.65
N ILE A 207 -1.90 -16.06 40.98
CA ILE A 207 -2.42 -15.84 42.33
C ILE A 207 -3.00 -17.09 43.01
N ASP A 208 -3.23 -18.18 42.26
CA ASP A 208 -3.67 -19.47 42.81
C ASP A 208 -2.83 -20.63 42.30
N LEU A 209 -2.23 -21.37 43.23
CA LEU A 209 -1.24 -22.41 42.97
C LEU A 209 -1.71 -23.82 43.37
N GLY A 210 -2.99 -24.00 43.73
CA GLY A 210 -3.51 -25.26 44.32
C GLY A 210 -3.54 -26.48 43.38
N SER A 211 -3.15 -26.33 42.12
CA SER A 211 -3.16 -27.36 41.08
C SER A 211 -1.76 -27.78 40.59
N ILE A 212 -0.70 -27.17 41.12
CA ILE A 212 0.69 -27.42 40.74
C ILE A 212 1.07 -28.89 40.90
N SER A 213 1.82 -29.43 39.93
CA SER A 213 2.50 -30.73 40.07
C SER A 213 3.71 -30.83 39.14
N ASP A 214 4.57 -31.80 39.41
CA ASP A 214 5.70 -32.20 38.56
C ASP A 214 5.25 -32.74 37.19
N ALA A 215 4.16 -33.51 37.14
CA ALA A 215 3.57 -34.00 35.90
C ALA A 215 2.63 -32.98 35.25
N SER A 216 2.71 -32.87 33.91
CA SER A 216 1.69 -32.17 33.12
C SER A 216 0.39 -32.97 33.12
N LYS A 217 -0.73 -32.30 33.40
CA LYS A 217 -2.08 -32.88 33.39
C LYS A 217 -2.77 -32.74 32.02
N SER A 218 -2.02 -32.36 30.99
CA SER A 218 -2.51 -32.17 29.61
C SER A 218 -2.93 -33.50 28.97
N GLY A 219 -4.11 -33.58 28.37
CA GLY A 219 -4.62 -34.79 27.72
C GLY A 219 -5.92 -34.57 26.95
N ASN A 220 -6.55 -35.66 26.43
CA ASN A 220 -7.82 -35.61 25.68
C ASN A 220 -8.96 -35.06 26.56
N GLY A 221 -9.10 -33.73 26.58
CA GLY A 221 -10.13 -33.00 27.34
C GLY A 221 -9.62 -32.11 28.48
N ARG A 222 -8.30 -31.96 28.70
CA ARG A 222 -7.74 -31.03 29.72
C ARG A 222 -6.61 -30.19 29.14
N HIS A 223 -6.76 -28.86 29.20
CA HIS A 223 -5.81 -27.90 28.63
C HIS A 223 -4.51 -27.86 29.46
N GLY A 224 -3.37 -27.83 28.79
CA GLY A 224 -2.06 -27.55 29.40
C GLY A 224 -1.79 -26.05 29.50
N ASP A 225 -0.76 -25.69 30.26
CA ASP A 225 -0.39 -24.28 30.51
C ASP A 225 -0.20 -23.48 29.22
N LEU A 226 0.49 -24.03 28.21
CA LEU A 226 0.69 -23.37 26.93
C LEU A 226 -0.63 -23.14 26.16
N LEU A 227 -1.58 -24.07 26.23
CA LEU A 227 -2.87 -23.93 25.55
C LEU A 227 -3.72 -22.86 26.23
N PHE A 228 -3.74 -22.81 27.57
CA PHE A 228 -4.38 -21.71 28.29
C PHE A 228 -3.81 -20.35 27.91
N ILE A 229 -2.47 -20.23 27.82
CA ILE A 229 -1.82 -19.00 27.40
C ILE A 229 -2.27 -18.61 25.99
N ALA A 230 -2.28 -19.56 25.05
CA ALA A 230 -2.71 -19.30 23.68
C ALA A 230 -4.19 -18.87 23.61
N GLU A 231 -5.08 -19.53 24.34
CA GLU A 231 -6.51 -19.19 24.40
C GLU A 231 -6.77 -17.81 25.02
N HIS A 232 -6.06 -17.45 26.10
CA HIS A 232 -6.21 -16.14 26.71
C HIS A 232 -5.76 -15.04 25.76
N VAL A 233 -4.59 -15.20 25.13
CA VAL A 233 -4.07 -14.18 24.22
C VAL A 233 -4.94 -14.09 22.96
N ASP A 234 -5.42 -15.21 22.40
CA ASP A 234 -6.35 -15.20 21.26
C ASP A 234 -7.68 -14.51 21.62
N GLY A 235 -8.22 -14.76 22.82
CA GLY A 235 -9.43 -14.10 23.31
C GLY A 235 -9.29 -12.58 23.43
N LEU A 236 -8.13 -12.10 23.93
CA LEU A 236 -7.82 -10.67 24.00
C LEU A 236 -7.67 -10.06 22.60
N LEU A 237 -6.95 -10.75 21.70
CA LEU A 237 -6.71 -10.30 20.34
C LEU A 237 -7.99 -10.25 19.50
N HIS A 238 -8.86 -11.25 19.64
CA HIS A 238 -10.13 -11.31 18.94
C HIS A 238 -10.93 -10.03 19.19
N LYS A 239 -11.10 -9.63 20.47
CA LYS A 239 -11.78 -8.39 20.84
C LYS A 239 -11.16 -7.15 20.24
N LEU A 240 -9.83 -7.07 20.24
CA LEU A 240 -9.11 -5.91 19.72
C LEU A 240 -9.26 -5.81 18.19
N LEU A 241 -9.35 -6.93 17.48
CA LEU A 241 -9.40 -6.99 16.02
C LEU A 241 -10.82 -6.91 15.42
N VAL A 242 -11.89 -7.04 16.22
CA VAL A 242 -13.30 -6.99 15.72
C VAL A 242 -13.61 -5.69 14.98
N ASN A 243 -13.11 -4.56 15.52
CA ASN A 243 -13.38 -3.21 15.02
C ASN A 243 -12.10 -2.57 14.45
N PRO A 244 -11.72 -2.86 13.19
CA PRO A 244 -10.49 -2.34 12.59
C PRO A 244 -10.42 -0.80 12.52
N THR A 245 -11.59 -0.13 12.47
CA THR A 245 -11.69 1.33 12.33
C THR A 245 -11.37 2.08 13.62
N GLU A 246 -11.61 1.48 14.78
CA GLU A 246 -11.37 2.13 16.08
C GLU A 246 -9.91 2.01 16.55
N LEU A 247 -9.19 1.01 16.02
CA LEU A 247 -7.81 0.72 16.40
C LEU A 247 -6.82 1.48 15.53
N GLU A 248 -5.73 2.00 16.10
CA GLU A 248 -4.64 2.61 15.31
C GLU A 248 -3.97 1.57 14.38
N ASP A 249 -3.46 1.99 13.22
CA ASP A 249 -2.88 1.06 12.21
C ASP A 249 -1.73 0.22 12.79
N ARG A 250 -0.89 0.89 13.58
CA ARG A 250 0.22 0.30 14.31
C ARG A 250 -0.25 -0.81 15.26
N ASP A 251 -1.25 -0.52 16.08
CA ASP A 251 -1.79 -1.48 17.04
C ASP A 251 -2.50 -2.64 16.35
N TYR A 252 -3.21 -2.39 15.24
CA TYR A 252 -3.82 -3.44 14.43
C TYR A 252 -2.76 -4.37 13.83
N ARG A 253 -1.64 -3.84 13.32
CA ARG A 253 -0.52 -4.64 12.80
C ARG A 253 0.14 -5.47 13.89
N THR A 254 0.38 -4.87 15.06
CA THR A 254 0.95 -5.56 16.23
C THR A 254 0.04 -6.72 16.66
N ALA A 255 -1.26 -6.45 16.80
CA ALA A 255 -2.25 -7.45 17.16
C ALA A 255 -2.31 -8.59 16.13
N LEU A 256 -2.29 -8.28 14.84
CA LEU A 256 -2.29 -9.27 13.77
C LEU A 256 -1.01 -10.11 13.75
N ALA A 257 0.15 -9.50 13.97
CA ALA A 257 1.43 -10.21 14.05
C ALA A 257 1.47 -11.14 15.27
N LEU A 258 0.98 -10.69 16.42
CA LEU A 258 0.84 -11.53 17.62
C LEU A 258 -0.15 -12.67 17.37
N GLN A 259 -1.28 -12.41 16.71
CA GLN A 259 -2.26 -13.44 16.35
C GLN A 259 -1.63 -14.54 15.49
N GLY A 260 -0.74 -14.19 14.56
CA GLY A 260 0.03 -15.17 13.79
C GLY A 260 0.80 -16.12 14.70
N ILE A 261 1.61 -15.57 15.62
CA ILE A 261 2.40 -16.37 16.59
C ILE A 261 1.48 -17.28 17.42
N ILE A 262 0.41 -16.73 17.99
CA ILE A 262 -0.50 -17.47 18.89
C ILE A 262 -1.30 -18.54 18.16
N HIS A 263 -1.76 -18.27 16.93
CA HIS A 263 -2.53 -19.23 16.14
C HIS A 263 -1.74 -20.52 15.90
N SER A 264 -0.42 -20.43 15.76
CA SER A 264 0.44 -21.62 15.63
C SER A 264 0.42 -22.52 16.87
N LEU A 265 0.23 -21.94 18.07
CA LEU A 265 0.20 -22.63 19.35
C LEU A 265 -1.15 -23.33 19.61
N LEU A 266 -2.21 -22.92 18.92
CA LEU A 266 -3.56 -23.51 19.02
C LEU A 266 -3.73 -24.78 18.15
N SER A 267 -2.76 -25.12 17.29
CA SER A 267 -2.83 -26.30 16.42
C SER A 267 -2.49 -27.60 17.18
N ASP A 268 -3.13 -28.73 16.81
CA ASP A 268 -3.07 -29.99 17.56
C ASP A 268 -1.63 -30.51 17.74
N ALA A 269 -1.11 -30.36 18.96
CA ALA A 269 0.27 -30.60 19.35
C ALA A 269 0.64 -32.09 19.51
N GLN A 270 -0.16 -33.03 18.97
CA GLN A 270 0.02 -34.46 19.26
C GLN A 270 1.36 -35.03 18.79
N ASN A 271 2.14 -34.32 17.96
CA ASN A 271 3.50 -34.72 17.54
C ASN A 271 4.51 -33.56 17.41
N LEU A 272 4.24 -32.38 17.99
CA LEU A 272 5.10 -31.20 17.86
C LEU A 272 5.97 -31.00 19.12
N ARG A 273 7.27 -30.76 18.91
CA ARG A 273 8.18 -30.34 19.99
C ARG A 273 7.68 -29.01 20.55
N GLN A 274 7.43 -28.93 21.85
CA GLN A 274 6.98 -27.69 22.47
C GLN A 274 8.03 -26.58 22.26
N PRO A 275 7.63 -25.39 21.80
CA PRO A 275 8.54 -24.27 21.60
C PRO A 275 9.06 -23.75 22.94
N ASN A 276 10.32 -23.31 22.95
CA ASN A 276 10.97 -22.70 24.11
C ASN A 276 10.29 -21.34 24.42
N PRO A 277 9.88 -21.06 25.68
CA PRO A 277 9.31 -19.78 26.06
C PRO A 277 10.15 -18.56 25.67
N ASN A 278 11.48 -18.63 25.79
CA ASN A 278 12.37 -17.52 25.44
C ASN A 278 12.41 -17.23 23.94
N ASP A 279 12.29 -18.27 23.10
CA ASP A 279 12.20 -18.10 21.64
C ASP A 279 10.88 -17.42 21.26
N LEU A 280 9.77 -17.78 21.94
CA LEU A 280 8.48 -17.14 21.73
C LEU A 280 8.48 -15.68 22.23
N ILE A 281 9.07 -15.39 23.39
CA ILE A 281 9.23 -14.02 23.90
C ILE A 281 9.99 -13.18 22.87
N SER A 282 11.13 -13.68 22.39
CA SER A 282 11.94 -12.99 21.37
C SER A 282 11.14 -12.76 20.07
N GLN A 283 10.34 -13.75 19.64
CA GLN A 283 9.46 -13.61 18.47
C GLN A 283 8.39 -12.55 18.68
N ILE A 284 7.79 -12.45 19.88
CA ILE A 284 6.80 -11.43 20.21
C ILE A 284 7.45 -10.05 20.24
N GLU A 285 8.61 -9.91 20.87
CA GLU A 285 9.37 -8.65 20.90
C GLU A 285 9.80 -8.20 19.50
N ASP A 286 10.24 -9.13 18.66
CA ASP A 286 10.56 -8.88 17.25
C ASP A 286 9.32 -8.51 16.43
N ALA A 287 8.21 -9.22 16.62
CA ALA A 287 6.96 -8.94 15.93
C ALA A 287 6.40 -7.58 16.33
N PHE A 288 6.39 -7.27 17.64
CA PHE A 288 6.06 -5.95 18.15
C PHE A 288 7.01 -4.91 17.54
N SER A 289 8.32 -5.12 17.58
CA SER A 289 9.29 -4.16 17.03
C SER A 289 9.10 -3.94 15.53
N ARG A 290 8.86 -4.98 14.73
CA ARG A 290 8.59 -4.85 13.27
C ARG A 290 7.27 -4.16 12.96
N ALA A 291 6.20 -4.53 13.66
CA ALA A 291 4.87 -3.96 13.45
C ALA A 291 4.79 -2.52 13.97
N ALA A 292 5.42 -2.27 15.12
CA ALA A 292 5.38 -1.02 15.85
C ALA A 292 6.49 -0.04 15.43
N GLN A 293 7.57 -0.45 14.77
CA GLN A 293 8.63 0.46 14.31
C GLN A 293 8.77 0.50 12.77
N PRO A 294 7.72 0.93 12.02
CA PRO A 294 7.85 1.16 10.57
C PRO A 294 8.96 2.15 10.21
N TRP A 295 9.46 2.91 11.17
CA TRP A 295 10.48 3.95 11.02
C TRP A 295 11.90 3.55 11.40
N LYS A 296 12.22 2.25 11.47
CA LYS A 296 13.63 1.79 11.34
C LYS A 296 13.90 0.89 10.13
N PRO A 297 13.32 1.17 8.95
CA PRO A 297 13.43 0.30 7.78
C PRO A 297 14.87 0.24 7.22
N TRP A 298 15.73 1.21 7.55
CA TRP A 298 17.17 1.21 7.24
C TRP A 298 17.96 0.06 7.90
N SER A 299 17.34 -0.67 8.84
CA SER A 299 17.94 -1.88 9.43
C SER A 299 17.89 -3.11 8.51
N ALA A 300 17.07 -3.09 7.45
CA ALA A 300 16.96 -4.20 6.51
C ALA A 300 17.97 -4.08 5.35
N PRO A 301 18.61 -5.18 4.93
CA PRO A 301 19.52 -5.15 3.79
C PRO A 301 18.75 -4.94 2.48
N PHE A 302 19.25 -4.02 1.65
CA PHE A 302 18.66 -3.72 0.35
C PHE A 302 18.69 -4.92 -0.60
N LYS A 303 17.54 -5.22 -1.21
CA LYS A 303 17.37 -6.28 -2.23
C LYS A 303 16.30 -5.86 -3.23
N LEU A 304 16.54 -6.13 -4.51
CA LEU A 304 15.56 -5.96 -5.58
C LEU A 304 14.83 -7.28 -5.84
N LYS A 305 13.50 -7.32 -5.66
CA LYS A 305 12.66 -8.50 -5.94
C LYS A 305 12.58 -8.74 -7.45
N GLY A 306 12.31 -7.70 -8.23
CA GLY A 306 12.43 -7.64 -9.70
C GLY A 306 13.59 -6.75 -10.13
N PHE A 307 14.13 -6.96 -11.34
CA PHE A 307 15.21 -6.10 -11.86
C PHE A 307 14.73 -4.66 -12.04
N GLY A 308 13.46 -4.51 -12.43
CA GLY A 308 12.80 -3.22 -12.63
C GLY A 308 12.44 -2.47 -11.35
N ASP A 309 12.45 -3.11 -10.17
CA ASP A 309 11.92 -2.57 -8.90
C ASP A 309 12.33 -1.14 -8.59
N HIS A 310 11.38 -0.30 -8.19
CA HIS A 310 11.62 1.12 -7.97
C HIS A 310 12.06 1.89 -9.24
N TYR A 311 11.58 1.49 -10.44
CA TYR A 311 11.64 2.36 -11.64
C TYR A 311 11.07 3.74 -11.36
N ASN A 312 9.96 3.79 -10.60
CA ASN A 312 9.49 5.01 -10.02
C ASN A 312 10.26 5.25 -8.72
N ALA A 313 11.15 6.22 -8.74
CA ALA A 313 11.97 6.58 -7.59
C ALA A 313 11.17 7.10 -6.38
N GLN A 314 9.87 7.37 -6.52
CA GLN A 314 9.01 7.69 -5.37
C GLN A 314 8.79 6.48 -4.45
N THR A 315 8.82 5.26 -4.98
CA THR A 315 8.73 4.01 -4.21
C THR A 315 10.08 3.58 -3.63
N LEU A 316 11.18 4.20 -4.08
CA LEU A 316 12.51 3.96 -3.53
C LEU A 316 12.67 4.74 -2.23
N VAL A 317 13.07 4.04 -1.18
CA VAL A 317 13.38 4.63 0.10
C VAL A 317 14.76 5.27 0.10
N SER A 318 14.92 6.38 0.83
CA SER A 318 16.11 7.23 0.70
C SER A 318 17.42 6.52 1.08
N TRP A 319 17.43 5.64 2.08
CA TRP A 319 18.64 4.90 2.51
C TRP A 319 19.15 3.88 1.46
N ASP A 320 18.32 3.49 0.49
CA ASP A 320 18.73 2.59 -0.59
C ASP A 320 19.24 3.34 -1.83
N VAL A 321 18.96 4.65 -1.93
CA VAL A 321 19.38 5.50 -3.06
C VAL A 321 20.88 5.46 -3.32
N PRO A 322 21.78 5.53 -2.32
CA PRO A 322 23.22 5.49 -2.56
C PRO A 322 23.71 4.21 -3.27
N GLN A 323 22.93 3.14 -3.21
CA GLN A 323 23.26 1.85 -3.82
C GLN A 323 22.87 1.78 -5.31
N LEU A 324 21.98 2.66 -5.77
CA LEU A 324 21.42 2.68 -7.13
C LEU A 324 21.67 3.99 -7.91
N LEU A 325 22.07 5.07 -7.24
CA LEU A 325 22.36 6.33 -7.91
C LEU A 325 23.69 6.23 -8.68
N VAL A 326 23.64 6.57 -9.97
CA VAL A 326 24.83 6.78 -10.80
C VAL A 326 24.96 8.28 -11.03
N ASP A 327 25.91 8.90 -10.32
CA ASP A 327 26.29 10.31 -10.51
C ASP A 327 27.65 10.37 -11.21
N PRO A 328 27.70 10.74 -12.52
CA PRO A 328 28.95 10.85 -13.25
C PRO A 328 29.92 11.84 -12.59
N GLU A 329 31.06 11.33 -12.11
CA GLU A 329 32.14 12.12 -11.48
C GLU A 329 31.70 12.91 -10.23
N GLY A 330 30.53 12.58 -9.63
CA GLY A 330 29.99 13.29 -8.46
C GLY A 330 29.46 14.69 -8.76
N ARG A 331 29.25 15.02 -10.05
CA ARG A 331 28.87 16.36 -10.51
C ARG A 331 27.47 16.74 -10.04
N TRP A 332 26.50 15.85 -10.16
CA TRP A 332 25.09 16.20 -9.91
C TRP A 332 24.83 16.48 -8.43
N LEU A 333 25.37 15.66 -7.52
CA LEU A 333 25.28 15.93 -6.09
C LEU A 333 25.96 17.25 -5.72
N SER A 334 27.10 17.58 -6.32
CA SER A 334 27.78 18.87 -6.07
C SER A 334 26.93 20.08 -6.52
N GLU A 335 26.11 19.91 -7.55
CA GLU A 335 25.24 20.97 -8.08
C GLU A 335 23.99 21.18 -7.22
N VAL A 336 23.40 20.12 -6.66
CA VAL A 336 22.17 20.21 -5.86
C VAL A 336 22.39 20.52 -4.38
N THR A 337 23.65 20.48 -3.93
CA THR A 337 24.06 20.80 -2.55
C THR A 337 24.39 22.29 -2.34
N LYS A 338 24.32 23.11 -3.40
CA LYS A 338 24.57 24.56 -3.33
C LYS A 338 23.67 25.23 -2.27
N PRO A 339 24.15 26.24 -1.52
CA PRO A 339 23.32 26.94 -0.54
C PRO A 339 22.11 27.66 -1.17
N GLY A 340 21.04 27.81 -0.39
CA GLY A 340 19.85 28.56 -0.77
C GLY A 340 18.83 27.78 -1.61
N PRO A 341 17.68 28.41 -1.93
CA PRO A 341 16.59 27.76 -2.63
C PRO A 341 17.00 27.29 -4.04
N GLN A 342 16.54 26.10 -4.43
CA GLN A 342 16.85 25.54 -5.75
C GLN A 342 15.69 24.72 -6.32
N ILE A 343 15.48 24.82 -7.63
CA ILE A 343 14.56 23.96 -8.38
C ILE A 343 15.38 23.06 -9.30
N ILE A 344 15.14 21.75 -9.18
CA ILE A 344 15.71 20.69 -10.00
C ILE A 344 14.67 20.32 -11.05
N THR A 345 14.97 20.61 -12.32
CA THR A 345 14.07 20.35 -13.45
C THR A 345 14.53 19.18 -14.29
N GLY A 346 13.63 18.70 -15.13
CA GLY A 346 13.90 17.64 -16.09
C GLY A 346 12.65 16.85 -16.40
N MET A 347 12.70 16.03 -17.44
CA MET A 347 11.60 15.16 -17.84
C MET A 347 11.32 14.04 -16.82
N ARG A 348 10.22 13.33 -16.99
CA ARG A 348 9.92 12.13 -16.18
C ARG A 348 10.93 11.02 -16.49
N GLY A 349 11.30 10.27 -15.46
CA GLY A 349 12.24 9.14 -15.59
C GLY A 349 13.73 9.52 -15.68
N CYS A 350 14.10 10.81 -15.61
CA CYS A 350 15.51 11.23 -15.65
C CYS A 350 16.24 11.18 -14.29
N GLY A 351 15.58 10.70 -13.23
CA GLY A 351 16.21 10.50 -11.91
C GLY A 351 16.11 11.67 -10.92
N LYS A 352 15.29 12.71 -11.18
CA LYS A 352 15.14 13.88 -10.27
C LYS A 352 14.87 13.49 -8.82
N THR A 353 13.90 12.61 -8.60
CA THR A 353 13.52 12.13 -7.27
C THR A 353 14.66 11.37 -6.60
N MET A 354 15.41 10.52 -7.33
CA MET A 354 16.58 9.85 -6.77
C MET A 354 17.65 10.86 -6.36
N LEU A 355 17.92 11.86 -7.20
CA LEU A 355 18.91 12.88 -6.89
C LEU A 355 18.49 13.72 -5.68
N LEU A 356 17.22 14.09 -5.56
CA LEU A 356 16.71 14.81 -4.40
C LEU A 356 16.77 13.94 -3.13
N ARG A 357 16.34 12.67 -3.19
CA ARG A 357 16.42 11.73 -2.07
C ARG A 357 17.86 11.43 -1.64
N ALA A 358 18.84 11.55 -2.53
CA ALA A 358 20.25 11.39 -2.17
C ALA A 358 20.77 12.47 -1.20
N LEU A 359 20.06 13.61 -1.10
CA LEU A 359 20.29 14.65 -0.09
C LEU A 359 19.60 14.37 1.25
N ASP A 360 18.66 13.43 1.29
CA ASP A 360 17.96 13.09 2.52
C ASP A 360 18.93 12.51 3.55
N ILE A 361 18.77 12.87 4.83
CA ILE A 361 19.64 12.37 5.90
C ILE A 361 19.66 10.86 5.96
N HIS A 362 18.55 10.19 5.63
CA HIS A 362 18.52 8.74 5.60
C HIS A 362 19.43 8.14 4.51
N ALA A 363 19.59 8.80 3.37
CA ALA A 363 20.58 8.42 2.35
C ALA A 363 22.01 8.68 2.85
N ARG A 364 22.25 9.79 3.55
CA ARG A 364 23.59 10.12 4.07
C ARG A 364 24.00 9.26 5.26
N ALA A 365 23.04 8.78 6.03
CA ALA A 365 23.23 7.89 7.18
C ALA A 365 23.33 6.39 6.81
N SER A 366 22.99 5.99 5.59
CA SER A 366 23.06 4.59 5.18
C SER A 366 24.50 4.06 5.21
N VAL A 367 24.74 2.92 5.85
CA VAL A 367 26.07 2.30 5.92
C VAL A 367 26.28 1.38 4.72
N GLY A 368 27.30 1.65 3.90
CA GLY A 368 27.65 0.77 2.78
C GLY A 368 28.18 -0.60 3.20
N LYS A 369 28.22 -1.58 2.26
CA LYS A 369 28.65 -2.98 2.54
C LYS A 369 30.02 -3.13 3.23
N ASN A 370 30.93 -2.19 3.01
CA ASN A 370 32.29 -2.17 3.58
C ASN A 370 32.55 -0.91 4.44
N GLU A 371 31.48 -0.26 4.90
CA GLU A 371 31.51 0.95 5.70
C GLU A 371 31.08 0.62 7.14
N ASP A 372 31.54 1.40 8.11
CA ASP A 372 31.06 1.34 9.49
C ASP A 372 30.24 2.59 9.84
N ALA A 373 29.57 2.58 11.00
CA ALA A 373 28.76 3.73 11.43
C ALA A 373 29.60 5.01 11.59
N THR A 374 30.89 4.90 11.94
CA THR A 374 31.81 6.04 12.12
C THR A 374 32.00 6.82 10.82
N LYS A 375 32.26 6.13 9.71
CA LYS A 375 32.40 6.76 8.39
C LYS A 375 31.11 7.43 7.91
N ALA A 376 29.96 6.82 8.19
CA ALA A 376 28.67 7.45 7.88
C ALA A 376 28.49 8.76 8.66
N ILE A 377 28.89 8.79 9.94
CA ILE A 377 28.87 10.00 10.78
C ILE A 377 29.84 11.07 10.26
N GLU A 378 31.04 10.69 9.82
CA GLU A 378 32.01 11.60 9.21
C GLU A 378 31.46 12.22 7.93
N ARG A 379 30.89 11.41 7.04
CA ARG A 379 30.24 11.88 5.80
C ARG A 379 29.14 12.91 6.09
N ILE A 380 28.26 12.64 7.05
CA ILE A 380 27.20 13.58 7.46
C ILE A 380 27.78 14.91 7.95
N LYS A 381 28.92 14.90 8.66
CA LYS A 381 29.59 16.13 9.11
C LYS A 381 30.22 16.90 7.95
N GLU A 382 30.83 16.19 7.00
CA GLU A 382 31.51 16.78 5.83
C GLU A 382 30.53 17.37 4.81
N ASP A 383 29.34 16.78 4.68
CA ASP A 383 28.31 17.25 3.76
C ASP A 383 27.90 18.72 4.01
N GLY A 384 27.91 19.16 5.28
CA GLY A 384 27.56 20.53 5.65
C GLY A 384 26.05 20.85 5.55
N PHE A 385 25.21 19.86 5.30
CA PHE A 385 23.74 19.99 5.26
C PHE A 385 23.03 18.79 5.87
N PHE A 386 21.74 18.95 6.17
CA PHE A 386 20.82 17.87 6.56
C PHE A 386 19.53 17.98 5.76
N GLY A 387 19.26 17.01 4.88
CA GLY A 387 18.02 16.94 4.13
C GLY A 387 16.90 16.26 4.92
N LEU A 388 15.70 16.82 4.82
CA LEU A 388 14.45 16.20 5.27
C LEU A 388 13.52 16.07 4.06
N PHE A 389 13.06 14.86 3.74
CA PHE A 389 12.34 14.57 2.51
C PHE A 389 10.81 14.49 2.66
N VAL A 390 10.07 15.21 1.81
CA VAL A 390 8.61 15.11 1.69
C VAL A 390 8.20 15.08 0.20
N SER A 391 7.21 14.25 -0.15
CA SER A 391 6.60 14.25 -1.49
C SER A 391 5.42 15.22 -1.57
N ALA A 392 5.29 15.96 -2.66
CA ALA A 392 4.14 16.84 -2.93
C ALA A 392 2.82 16.05 -3.08
N GLN A 393 2.86 14.73 -3.30
CA GLN A 393 1.66 13.89 -3.22
C GLN A 393 0.97 14.00 -1.86
N ARG A 394 1.72 14.30 -0.79
CA ARG A 394 1.17 14.58 0.55
C ARG A 394 0.35 15.86 0.62
N LEU A 395 0.21 16.62 -0.48
CA LEU A 395 -0.62 17.81 -0.57
C LEU A 395 -1.92 17.57 -1.34
N LEU A 396 -2.01 16.42 -2.03
CA LEU A 396 -3.24 15.85 -2.56
C LEU A 396 -4.13 15.46 -1.39
N ASP A 397 -5.45 15.49 -1.54
CA ASP A 397 -6.45 15.12 -0.53
C ASP A 397 -7.01 16.22 0.37
N LEU A 398 -7.11 17.44 -0.14
CA LEU A 398 -8.15 18.31 0.40
C LEU A 398 -9.48 17.83 -0.20
N ARG A 399 -10.35 17.21 0.60
CA ARG A 399 -11.76 16.88 0.23
C ARG A 399 -12.51 18.08 -0.35
N GLN A 400 -11.93 19.27 -0.18
CA GLN A 400 -12.34 20.54 -0.73
C GLN A 400 -11.27 21.04 -1.71
N SER A 401 -11.61 21.16 -2.99
CA SER A 401 -10.77 21.84 -3.99
C SER A 401 -10.46 23.31 -3.63
N THR A 402 -11.19 23.86 -2.66
CA THR A 402 -11.12 25.24 -2.16
C THR A 402 -10.18 25.46 -0.98
N ALA A 403 -9.51 24.44 -0.43
CA ALA A 403 -8.75 24.65 0.80
C ALA A 403 -7.58 25.64 0.61
N LYS A 404 -7.48 26.56 1.56
CA LYS A 404 -6.52 27.68 1.60
C LYS A 404 -5.07 27.19 1.60
N LEU A 405 -4.15 28.04 1.14
CA LEU A 405 -2.71 27.82 1.18
C LEU A 405 -2.22 27.40 2.59
N GLU A 406 -2.79 28.00 3.64
CA GLU A 406 -2.49 27.72 5.06
C GLU A 406 -2.60 26.22 5.41
N HIS A 407 -3.62 25.50 4.90
CA HIS A 407 -3.77 24.07 5.17
C HIS A 407 -2.65 23.24 4.52
N ARG A 408 -2.22 23.61 3.30
CA ARG A 408 -1.11 22.92 2.62
C ARG A 408 0.21 23.17 3.33
N LEU A 409 0.46 24.40 3.78
CA LEU A 409 1.63 24.76 4.57
C LEU A 409 1.63 24.04 5.93
N THR A 410 0.46 23.93 6.58
CA THR A 410 0.30 23.17 7.83
C THR A 410 0.70 21.71 7.63
N ARG A 411 0.22 21.06 6.56
CA ARG A 411 0.62 19.67 6.23
C ARG A 411 2.12 19.56 6.02
N LEU A 412 2.73 20.44 5.23
CA LEU A 412 4.18 20.44 5.03
C LEU A 412 4.94 20.58 6.35
N PHE A 413 4.51 21.51 7.22
CA PHE A 413 5.14 21.73 8.52
C PHE A 413 5.11 20.47 9.40
N VAL A 414 3.94 19.85 9.52
CA VAL A 414 3.77 18.61 10.28
C VAL A 414 4.62 17.47 9.69
N TYR A 415 4.62 17.30 8.37
CA TYR A 415 5.42 16.26 7.73
C TYR A 415 6.92 16.48 7.90
N TYR A 416 7.43 17.71 7.77
CA TYR A 416 8.85 17.98 8.00
C TYR A 416 9.25 17.81 9.47
N ALA A 417 8.38 18.17 10.42
CA ALA A 417 8.60 17.89 11.84
C ALA A 417 8.65 16.38 12.11
N LEU A 418 7.76 15.62 11.49
CA LEU A 418 7.74 14.16 11.55
C LEU A 418 9.05 13.57 10.99
N GLN A 419 9.50 14.03 9.81
CA GLN A 419 10.80 13.63 9.24
C GLN A 419 11.98 14.00 10.15
N ALA A 420 11.93 15.15 10.83
CA ALA A 420 12.95 15.55 11.78
C ALA A 420 13.03 14.57 12.97
N ALA A 421 11.89 14.16 13.55
CA ALA A 421 11.86 13.16 14.62
C ALA A 421 12.47 11.83 14.16
N ARG A 422 12.10 11.38 12.96
CA ARG A 422 12.59 10.15 12.34
C ARG A 422 14.08 10.19 11.98
N ALA A 423 14.59 11.35 11.56
CA ALA A 423 16.01 11.58 11.37
C ALA A 423 16.81 11.40 12.68
N LEU A 424 16.30 11.93 13.80
CA LEU A 424 16.93 11.73 15.11
C LEU A 424 16.95 10.26 15.52
N MET A 425 15.90 9.50 15.20
CA MET A 425 15.88 8.06 15.45
C MET A 425 16.98 7.34 14.65
N HIS A 426 17.17 7.66 13.37
CA HIS A 426 18.24 7.08 12.55
C HIS A 426 19.64 7.43 13.09
N LEU A 427 19.85 8.68 13.48
CA LEU A 427 21.12 9.10 14.09
C LEU A 427 21.38 8.39 15.43
N ARG A 428 20.34 8.20 16.25
CA ARG A 428 20.43 7.46 17.52
C ARG A 428 20.82 6.01 17.30
N ASP A 429 20.33 5.39 16.22
CA ASP A 429 20.67 4.01 15.85
C ASP A 429 22.13 3.89 15.35
N LEU A 430 22.65 4.92 14.66
CA LEU A 430 24.08 4.97 14.33
C LEU A 430 24.96 5.14 15.57
N SER A 431 24.58 6.05 16.47
CA SER A 431 25.22 6.23 17.77
C SER A 431 24.34 7.02 18.73
N ALA A 432 23.98 6.40 19.86
CA ALA A 432 23.12 6.99 20.88
C ALA A 432 23.69 8.29 21.49
N GLN A 433 25.01 8.51 21.41
CA GLN A 433 25.68 9.70 21.97
C GLN A 433 25.53 10.96 21.10
N ILE A 434 25.10 10.81 19.84
CA ILE A 434 24.98 11.93 18.89
C ILE A 434 23.75 12.79 19.19
N VAL A 435 22.66 12.13 19.59
CA VAL A 435 21.37 12.76 19.86
C VAL A 435 21.33 13.21 21.31
N LEU A 436 20.98 14.47 21.56
CA LEU A 436 20.92 15.00 22.90
C LEU A 436 19.70 14.44 23.66
N PRO A 437 19.80 14.19 24.99
CA PRO A 437 18.71 13.59 25.77
C PRO A 437 17.38 14.38 25.70
N ASN A 438 17.45 15.71 25.62
CA ASN A 438 16.28 16.60 25.54
C ASN A 438 15.83 16.93 24.11
N ALA A 439 16.34 16.22 23.09
CA ALA A 439 15.99 16.47 21.69
C ALA A 439 14.47 16.40 21.43
N HIS A 440 13.79 15.44 22.06
CA HIS A 440 12.33 15.28 21.94
C HIS A 440 11.58 16.51 22.46
N THR A 441 11.94 17.05 23.64
CA THR A 441 11.28 18.23 24.22
C THR A 441 11.52 19.49 23.38
N LYS A 442 12.73 19.66 22.83
CA LYS A 442 13.05 20.81 21.98
C LYS A 442 12.24 20.79 20.69
N LEU A 443 12.24 19.63 20.01
CA LEU A 443 11.51 19.48 18.75
C LEU A 443 10.00 19.57 18.97
N SER A 444 9.46 18.97 20.03
CA SER A 444 8.03 19.04 20.33
C SER A 444 7.56 20.47 20.63
N SER A 445 8.37 21.24 21.37
CA SER A 445 8.09 22.66 21.64
C SER A 445 8.12 23.49 20.35
N ALA A 446 9.14 23.29 19.51
CA ALA A 446 9.28 24.00 18.23
C ALA A 446 8.05 23.85 17.31
N VAL A 447 7.43 22.67 17.34
CA VAL A 447 6.21 22.39 16.57
C VAL A 447 5.00 23.01 17.23
N ALA A 448 4.80 22.76 18.53
CA ALA A 448 3.64 23.22 19.27
C ALA A 448 3.55 24.76 19.37
N ASP A 449 4.66 25.48 19.29
CA ASP A 449 4.68 26.95 19.33
C ASP A 449 4.08 27.61 18.07
N PHE A 450 4.03 26.89 16.95
CA PHE A 450 3.47 27.38 15.67
C PHE A 450 2.27 26.60 15.14
N LEU A 451 2.00 25.42 15.71
CA LEU A 451 0.87 24.58 15.33
C LEU A 451 -0.26 24.70 16.36
N GLU A 452 -1.30 25.46 16.03
CA GLU A 452 -2.48 25.58 16.89
C GLU A 452 -3.08 24.20 17.19
N GLY A 453 -3.55 23.97 18.42
CA GLY A 453 -4.15 22.69 18.83
C GLY A 453 -3.16 21.58 19.20
N ALA A 454 -1.84 21.82 19.10
CA ALA A 454 -0.81 20.79 19.31
C ALA A 454 -0.07 20.87 20.67
N ASP A 455 -0.64 21.52 21.69
CA ASP A 455 0.01 21.66 23.01
C ASP A 455 0.36 20.32 23.67
N SER A 456 -0.42 19.27 23.40
CA SER A 456 -0.17 17.91 23.90
C SER A 456 1.13 17.29 23.37
N LEU A 457 1.77 17.87 22.34
CA LEU A 457 3.11 17.46 21.92
C LEU A 457 4.17 17.75 22.98
N LYS A 458 3.97 18.79 23.82
CA LYS A 458 4.91 19.16 24.88
C LYS A 458 5.03 18.10 25.97
N GLU A 459 4.05 17.21 26.07
CA GLU A 459 4.02 16.08 27.00
C GLU A 459 4.79 14.84 26.47
N ALA A 460 5.36 14.91 25.28
CA ALA A 460 6.11 13.80 24.72
C ALA A 460 7.29 13.40 25.63
N SER A 461 7.36 12.12 25.96
CA SER A 461 8.33 11.53 26.90
C SER A 461 9.61 11.02 26.22
N SER A 462 9.57 10.83 24.90
CA SER A 462 10.69 10.32 24.10
C SER A 462 10.54 10.74 22.64
N ILE A 463 11.57 10.50 21.81
CA ILE A 463 11.51 10.75 20.36
C ILE A 463 10.48 9.83 19.71
N ASP A 464 10.38 8.59 20.17
CA ASP A 464 9.42 7.59 19.68
C ASP A 464 7.97 7.99 20.02
N ASP A 465 7.73 8.57 21.20
CA ASP A 465 6.42 9.12 21.58
C ASP A 465 6.08 10.38 20.76
N LEU A 466 7.05 11.28 20.56
CA LEU A 466 6.87 12.45 19.70
C LEU A 466 6.53 12.07 18.25
N GLU A 467 7.24 11.08 17.70
CA GLU A 467 7.01 10.58 16.34
C GLU A 467 5.58 10.05 16.17
N ARG A 468 5.09 9.21 17.11
CA ARG A 468 3.69 8.72 17.12
C ARG A 468 2.67 9.85 17.15
N ARG A 469 2.88 10.86 18.01
CA ARG A 469 1.95 11.99 18.11
C ARG A 469 1.95 12.82 16.83
N LEU A 470 3.12 13.09 16.25
CA LEU A 470 3.23 13.81 14.97
C LEU A 470 2.62 13.03 13.81
N GLU A 471 2.77 11.71 13.79
CA GLU A 471 2.13 10.83 12.81
C GLU A 471 0.60 10.95 12.87
N ARG A 472 0.02 10.88 14.07
CA ARG A 472 -1.42 11.06 14.28
C ARG A 472 -1.90 12.43 13.76
N ILE A 473 -1.16 13.50 14.07
CA ILE A 473 -1.47 14.84 13.57
C ILE A 473 -1.34 14.90 12.04
N ALA A 474 -0.34 14.23 11.44
CA ALA A 474 -0.15 14.17 9.99
C ALA A 474 -1.33 13.49 9.28
N VAL A 475 -1.89 12.45 9.89
CA VAL A 475 -3.10 11.78 9.38
C VAL A 475 -4.32 12.70 9.50
N MET A 476 -4.53 13.35 10.66
CA MET A 476 -5.66 14.27 10.87
C MET A 476 -5.63 15.48 9.91
N THR A 477 -4.46 16.11 9.75
CA THR A 477 -4.28 17.24 8.82
C THR A 477 -4.43 16.83 7.36
N SER A 478 -4.08 15.59 7.00
CA SER A 478 -4.30 15.05 5.66
C SER A 478 -5.77 14.79 5.32
N ARG A 479 -6.64 14.68 6.34
CA ARG A 479 -8.10 14.58 6.16
C ARG A 479 -8.79 15.93 6.04
N GLY A 480 -8.05 17.03 6.19
CA GLY A 480 -8.60 18.38 6.21
C GLY A 480 -9.23 18.76 7.55
N SER A 481 -8.81 18.13 8.66
CA SER A 481 -9.13 18.65 10.00
C SER A 481 -8.65 20.10 10.11
N THR A 482 -9.50 20.95 10.69
CA THR A 482 -9.20 22.34 11.01
C THR A 482 -8.68 22.52 12.43
N ASP A 483 -8.52 21.42 13.18
CA ASP A 483 -8.06 21.45 14.58
C ASP A 483 -6.60 21.87 14.68
N PHE A 484 -5.85 21.69 13.60
CA PHE A 484 -4.45 22.09 13.49
C PHE A 484 -4.27 23.09 12.36
N LEU A 485 -3.63 24.22 12.66
CA LEU A 485 -3.37 25.26 11.68
C LEU A 485 -2.09 26.03 12.00
N VAL A 486 -1.30 26.31 10.97
CA VAL A 486 -0.18 27.26 11.01
C VAL A 486 -0.64 28.57 10.38
N LYS A 487 -0.59 29.67 11.15
CA LYS A 487 -1.02 31.01 10.69
C LYS A 487 0.14 31.97 10.40
N GLN A 488 1.34 31.65 10.86
CA GLN A 488 2.53 32.47 10.72
C GLN A 488 3.18 32.28 9.35
N SER A 489 4.10 33.19 9.00
CA SER A 489 4.77 33.14 7.71
C SER A 489 5.63 31.87 7.58
N PRO A 490 5.69 31.21 6.41
CA PRO A 490 6.55 30.04 6.22
C PRO A 490 8.02 30.29 6.57
N ALA A 491 8.53 31.50 6.29
CA ALA A 491 9.91 31.86 6.60
C ALA A 491 10.19 31.73 8.11
N ASP A 492 9.31 32.27 8.95
CA ASP A 492 9.48 32.22 10.41
C ASP A 492 9.37 30.78 10.94
N VAL A 493 8.34 30.06 10.49
CA VAL A 493 7.98 28.73 10.98
C VAL A 493 9.07 27.70 10.63
N PHE A 494 9.50 27.65 9.37
CA PHE A 494 10.50 26.69 8.91
C PHE A 494 11.93 27.06 9.36
N GLN A 495 12.24 28.34 9.51
CA GLN A 495 13.49 28.76 10.11
C GLN A 495 13.56 28.34 11.58
N HIS A 496 12.51 28.56 12.36
CA HIS A 496 12.47 28.15 13.76
C HIS A 496 12.62 26.63 13.91
N LEU A 497 11.89 25.84 13.11
CA LEU A 497 12.02 24.38 13.12
C LEU A 497 13.45 23.93 12.81
N ALA A 498 14.09 24.53 11.81
CA ALA A 498 15.47 24.23 11.44
C ALA A 498 16.45 24.56 12.57
N GLU A 499 16.34 25.73 13.19
CA GLU A 499 17.21 26.15 14.30
C GLU A 499 17.07 25.23 15.51
N GLN A 500 15.84 24.85 15.88
CA GLN A 500 15.60 23.92 16.99
C GLN A 500 16.15 22.54 16.68
N PHE A 501 15.89 22.02 15.47
CA PHE A 501 16.40 20.72 15.03
C PHE A 501 17.93 20.65 15.02
N LYS A 502 18.62 21.72 14.57
CA LYS A 502 20.09 21.80 14.63
C LYS A 502 20.65 21.62 16.03
N SER A 503 19.88 22.00 17.05
CA SER A 503 20.25 21.89 18.45
C SER A 503 19.90 20.53 19.09
N CYS A 504 19.33 19.59 18.34
CA CYS A 504 18.93 18.27 18.82
C CYS A 504 20.03 17.20 18.70
N ALA A 505 21.03 17.41 17.82
CA ALA A 505 22.15 16.51 17.63
C ALA A 505 23.48 17.26 17.53
N THR A 506 24.58 16.61 17.93
CA THR A 506 25.92 17.23 17.88
C THR A 506 26.44 17.40 16.46
N VAL A 507 26.05 16.50 15.55
CA VAL A 507 26.43 16.51 14.13
C VAL A 507 25.70 17.57 13.30
N THR A 508 24.56 18.06 13.76
CA THR A 508 23.71 19.03 13.02
C THR A 508 24.06 20.49 13.30
N ALA A 509 24.88 20.77 14.31
CA ALA A 509 25.06 22.12 14.86
C ALA A 509 25.52 23.15 13.80
N ASN A 510 26.43 22.76 12.91
CA ASN A 510 27.02 23.63 11.90
C ASN A 510 26.40 23.47 10.50
N SER A 511 25.40 22.60 10.35
CA SER A 511 24.84 22.27 9.04
C SER A 511 23.67 23.18 8.67
N SER A 512 23.41 23.35 7.36
CA SER A 512 22.17 23.94 6.86
C SER A 512 21.08 22.87 6.75
N ILE A 513 19.83 23.20 7.10
CA ILE A 513 18.71 22.26 6.93
C ILE A 513 18.10 22.43 5.53
N PHE A 514 18.03 21.36 4.76
CA PHE A 514 17.36 21.35 3.46
C PHE A 514 16.00 20.69 3.57
N PHE A 515 14.94 21.47 3.34
CA PHE A 515 13.59 20.95 3.18
C PHE A 515 13.41 20.51 1.74
N LEU A 516 13.42 19.20 1.52
CA LEU A 516 13.37 18.59 0.19
C LEU A 516 11.89 18.31 -0.16
N LEU A 517 11.36 18.91 -1.22
CA LEU A 517 9.99 18.72 -1.68
C LEU A 517 9.96 18.14 -3.09
N ASP A 518 9.53 16.89 -3.21
CA ASP A 518 9.55 16.15 -4.47
C ASP A 518 8.27 16.31 -5.31
N ASP A 519 8.43 16.39 -6.62
CA ASP A 519 7.43 16.35 -7.68
C ASP A 519 6.32 17.39 -7.57
N VAL A 520 6.71 18.66 -7.43
CA VAL A 520 5.79 19.80 -7.47
C VAL A 520 5.40 20.07 -8.93
N SER A 521 4.49 19.28 -9.48
CA SER A 521 4.09 19.32 -10.89
C SER A 521 2.57 19.38 -11.10
N THR A 522 2.16 19.72 -12.33
CA THR A 522 0.75 19.83 -12.77
C THR A 522 -0.01 18.51 -12.68
N ARG A 523 0.71 17.39 -12.52
CA ARG A 523 0.14 16.07 -12.28
C ARG A 523 -0.68 16.00 -11.00
N TYR A 524 -0.23 16.72 -9.98
CA TYR A 524 -0.79 16.66 -8.63
C TYR A 524 -1.47 17.96 -8.23
N LEU A 525 -0.93 19.08 -8.65
CA LEU A 525 -1.40 20.38 -8.22
C LEU A 525 -1.83 21.21 -9.43
N GLU A 526 -2.94 21.94 -9.28
CA GLU A 526 -3.33 22.93 -10.27
C GLU A 526 -2.23 24.00 -10.41
N LEU A 527 -2.05 24.52 -11.63
CA LEU A 527 -1.01 25.49 -11.97
C LEU A 527 -0.96 26.68 -11.00
N GLU A 528 -2.12 27.26 -10.68
CA GLU A 528 -2.22 28.37 -9.73
C GLU A 528 -1.68 27.98 -8.36
N ARG A 529 -2.02 26.78 -7.86
CA ARG A 529 -1.59 26.27 -6.56
C ARG A 529 -0.09 26.02 -6.49
N ILE A 530 0.51 25.58 -7.60
CA ILE A 530 1.96 25.42 -7.67
C ILE A 530 2.65 26.77 -7.50
N ASP A 531 2.20 27.80 -8.20
CA ASP A 531 2.71 29.17 -8.04
C ASP A 531 2.55 29.67 -6.59
N GLU A 532 1.39 29.44 -5.97
CA GLU A 532 1.13 29.85 -4.58
C GLU A 532 2.12 29.23 -3.59
N ILE A 533 2.35 27.92 -3.71
CA ILE A 533 3.20 27.14 -2.79
C ILE A 533 4.67 27.46 -3.02
N LEU A 534 5.14 27.41 -4.27
CA LEU A 534 6.53 27.71 -4.58
C LEU A 534 6.88 29.14 -4.17
N SER A 535 6.03 30.12 -4.50
CA SER A 535 6.25 31.50 -4.09
C SER A 535 6.38 31.63 -2.57
N ALA A 536 5.54 30.93 -1.79
CA ALA A 536 5.57 31.00 -0.32
C ALA A 536 6.82 30.36 0.32
N LEU A 537 7.43 29.37 -0.33
CA LEU A 537 8.56 28.61 0.20
C LEU A 537 9.94 29.09 -0.32
N LEU A 538 9.96 29.96 -1.33
CA LEU A 538 11.19 30.53 -1.93
C LEU A 538 11.71 31.75 -1.14
N PHE A 539 12.00 31.56 0.15
CA PHE A 539 12.66 32.56 0.98
C PHE A 539 14.14 32.21 1.21
N GLN A 540 14.97 33.22 1.51
CA GLN A 540 16.39 33.04 1.84
C GLN A 540 16.56 32.96 3.36
N SER A 541 17.32 31.98 3.85
CA SER A 541 17.69 31.84 5.25
C SER A 541 19.10 31.27 5.39
N PRO A 542 19.89 31.69 6.39
CA PRO A 542 21.18 31.10 6.69
C PRO A 542 21.06 29.74 7.40
N ALA A 543 19.91 29.43 7.99
CA ALA A 543 19.69 28.19 8.74
C ALA A 543 19.09 27.07 7.86
N CYS A 544 18.30 27.43 6.84
CA CYS A 544 17.61 26.45 6.01
C CYS A 544 17.38 26.92 4.57
N ALA A 545 17.06 25.97 3.69
CA ALA A 545 16.65 26.23 2.32
C ALA A 545 15.69 25.15 1.81
N PHE A 546 14.84 25.49 0.83
CA PHE A 546 14.01 24.52 0.14
C PHE A 546 14.64 24.05 -1.18
N LYS A 547 14.54 22.75 -1.43
CA LYS A 547 14.97 22.09 -2.67
C LYS A 547 13.77 21.40 -3.30
N PHE A 548 13.41 21.80 -4.52
CA PHE A 548 12.23 21.29 -5.20
C PHE A 548 12.60 20.47 -6.42
N THR A 549 11.86 19.41 -6.71
CA THR A 549 11.85 18.83 -8.06
C THR A 549 10.56 19.22 -8.78
N SER A 550 10.66 19.56 -10.06
CA SER A 550 9.51 19.90 -10.90
C SER A 550 9.79 19.61 -12.38
N GLU A 551 8.79 19.76 -13.23
CA GLU A 551 8.92 19.77 -14.68
C GLU A 551 9.30 21.17 -15.18
N TRP A 552 9.95 21.27 -16.34
CA TRP A 552 10.47 22.56 -16.86
C TRP A 552 9.36 23.61 -17.06
N GLN A 553 8.20 23.21 -17.60
CA GLN A 553 7.08 24.14 -17.82
C GLN A 553 6.59 24.85 -16.56
N THR A 554 6.79 24.26 -15.38
CA THR A 554 6.42 24.87 -14.09
C THR A 554 7.25 26.12 -13.81
N ILE A 555 8.50 26.19 -14.29
CA ILE A 555 9.35 27.38 -14.11
C ILE A 555 8.92 28.53 -15.01
N GLU A 556 8.34 28.24 -16.19
CA GLU A 556 7.83 29.26 -17.10
C GLU A 556 6.59 30.02 -16.58
N LEU A 557 6.03 29.61 -15.44
CA LEU A 557 4.83 30.21 -14.84
C LEU A 557 5.03 31.63 -14.28
N GLY A 558 6.26 32.15 -14.28
CA GLY A 558 6.54 33.51 -13.82
C GLY A 558 6.46 33.64 -12.30
N LEU A 559 7.17 32.75 -11.59
CA LEU A 559 7.24 32.68 -10.13
C LEU A 559 7.48 34.06 -9.49
N ARG A 560 6.82 34.33 -8.36
CA ARG A 560 6.91 35.60 -7.63
C ARG A 560 7.61 35.43 -6.29
N SER A 561 8.24 36.50 -5.81
CA SER A 561 8.81 36.58 -4.45
C SER A 561 7.75 36.20 -3.39
N PRO A 562 8.12 35.76 -2.17
CA PRO A 562 7.18 35.35 -1.12
C PRO A 562 6.04 36.33 -0.79
N GLY A 563 6.22 37.64 -1.01
CA GLY A 563 5.17 38.66 -0.89
C GLY A 563 4.31 38.89 -2.14
N ARG A 564 4.52 38.11 -3.21
CA ARG A 564 3.92 38.22 -4.57
C ARG A 564 4.12 39.58 -5.27
N ILE A 565 5.09 40.38 -4.84
CA ILE A 565 5.32 41.76 -5.30
C ILE A 565 6.14 41.82 -6.58
N HIS A 566 7.19 41.00 -6.69
CA HIS A 566 8.13 41.03 -7.83
C HIS A 566 8.38 39.63 -8.40
N PRO A 567 8.64 39.50 -9.72
CA PRO A 567 9.07 38.24 -10.31
C PRO A 567 10.45 37.84 -9.77
N ILE A 568 10.63 36.54 -9.51
CA ILE A 568 11.90 35.94 -9.04
C ILE A 568 12.95 36.04 -10.15
N ARG A 569 14.18 36.40 -9.77
CA ARG A 569 15.33 36.36 -10.68
C ARG A 569 16.14 35.09 -10.46
N VAL A 570 16.25 34.28 -11.51
CA VAL A 570 17.16 33.12 -11.57
C VAL A 570 18.60 33.60 -11.31
N ASP A 571 19.39 32.79 -10.60
CA ASP A 571 20.77 33.02 -10.14
C ASP A 571 20.96 34.09 -9.05
N ARG A 572 19.93 34.87 -8.73
CA ARG A 572 19.94 35.81 -7.60
C ARG A 572 19.09 35.32 -6.43
N ASP A 573 17.85 34.98 -6.74
CA ASP A 573 16.83 34.63 -5.74
C ASP A 573 16.64 33.11 -5.64
N LEU A 574 16.93 32.39 -6.74
CA LEU A 574 16.75 30.95 -6.89
C LEU A 574 17.80 30.37 -7.86
N ALA A 575 18.36 29.20 -7.54
CA ALA A 575 19.15 28.41 -8.48
C ALA A 575 18.26 27.41 -9.24
N VAL A 576 18.55 27.18 -10.53
CA VAL A 576 17.86 26.17 -11.35
C VAL A 576 18.89 25.18 -11.88
N PHE A 577 18.64 23.89 -11.69
CA PHE A 577 19.47 22.81 -12.24
C PHE A 577 18.61 21.91 -13.13
N ASP A 578 18.89 21.90 -14.43
CA ASP A 578 18.18 21.05 -15.40
C ASP A 578 18.87 19.70 -15.54
N LEU A 579 18.49 18.76 -14.67
CA LEU A 579 18.97 17.39 -14.72
C LEU A 579 18.56 16.68 -16.02
N GLY A 580 17.39 17.03 -16.59
CA GLY A 580 16.91 16.43 -17.83
C GLY A 580 17.85 16.71 -19.00
N ALA A 581 18.28 17.96 -19.14
CA ALA A 581 19.26 18.37 -20.14
C ALA A 581 20.63 17.71 -19.89
N ASP A 582 21.10 17.67 -18.63
CA ASP A 582 22.41 17.12 -18.28
C ASP A 582 22.48 15.59 -18.52
N VAL A 583 21.39 14.86 -18.24
CA VAL A 583 21.27 13.42 -18.58
C VAL A 583 21.26 13.22 -20.09
N TYR A 584 20.48 14.02 -20.84
CA TYR A 584 20.45 13.97 -22.29
C TYR A 584 21.82 14.22 -22.91
N ASP A 585 22.54 15.23 -22.42
CA ASP A 585 23.90 15.56 -22.86
C ASP A 585 24.90 14.47 -22.49
N THR A 586 24.74 13.82 -21.33
CA THR A 586 25.58 12.69 -20.92
C THR A 586 25.43 11.50 -21.88
N ILE A 587 24.18 11.15 -22.21
CA ILE A 587 23.84 10.08 -23.16
C ILE A 587 24.38 10.39 -24.56
N ASN A 588 24.24 11.63 -25.02
CA ASN A 588 24.59 12.06 -26.38
C ASN A 588 26.01 12.66 -26.51
N SER A 589 26.81 12.63 -25.45
CA SER A 589 28.12 13.28 -25.41
C SER A 589 29.05 12.75 -26.51
N SER A 590 29.85 13.64 -27.11
CA SER A 590 30.67 13.38 -28.29
C SER A 590 31.94 12.54 -28.05
N GLY A 591 31.98 11.74 -26.99
CA GLY A 591 33.04 10.77 -26.70
C GLY A 591 32.60 9.33 -27.01
N LYS A 592 33.47 8.52 -27.64
CA LYS A 592 33.17 7.10 -27.90
C LYS A 592 32.80 6.38 -26.58
N GLY A 593 31.59 5.81 -26.53
CA GLY A 593 31.13 4.92 -25.46
C GLY A 593 30.66 5.58 -24.16
N ARG A 594 30.71 6.92 -24.00
CA ARG A 594 30.38 7.57 -22.71
C ARG A 594 28.93 7.35 -22.26
N GLY A 595 27.98 7.44 -23.20
CA GLY A 595 26.55 7.17 -22.93
C GLY A 595 26.28 5.70 -22.64
N GLU A 596 26.91 4.79 -23.39
CA GLU A 596 26.82 3.34 -23.19
C GLU A 596 27.36 2.95 -21.81
N ASP A 597 28.51 3.49 -21.40
CA ASP A 597 29.10 3.26 -20.08
C ASP A 597 28.20 3.77 -18.95
N PHE A 598 27.52 4.91 -19.15
CA PHE A 598 26.56 5.44 -18.18
C PHE A 598 25.35 4.53 -18.01
N VAL A 599 24.73 4.11 -19.12
CA VAL A 599 23.59 3.17 -19.10
C VAL A 599 23.99 1.81 -18.52
N GLU A 600 25.15 1.28 -18.91
CA GLU A 600 25.67 0.03 -18.39
C GLU A 600 25.89 0.08 -16.88
N LYS A 601 26.46 1.17 -16.34
CA LYS A 601 26.64 1.35 -14.89
C LYS A 601 25.31 1.30 -14.15
N ILE A 602 24.27 1.94 -14.67
CA ILE A 602 22.93 1.91 -14.08
C ILE A 602 22.41 0.47 -14.03
N LEU A 603 22.47 -0.25 -15.17
CA LEU A 603 22.01 -1.63 -15.24
C LEU A 603 22.85 -2.57 -14.35
N GLN A 604 24.16 -2.34 -14.26
CA GLN A 604 25.09 -3.13 -13.46
C GLN A 604 24.89 -2.93 -11.95
N GLN A 605 24.65 -1.70 -11.49
CA GLN A 605 24.32 -1.46 -10.08
C GLN A 605 23.08 -2.25 -9.68
N ARG A 606 22.03 -2.23 -10.52
CA ARG A 606 20.80 -2.99 -10.28
C ARG A 606 21.02 -4.50 -10.31
N ALA A 607 21.81 -4.99 -11.27
CA ALA A 607 22.22 -6.39 -11.35
C ALA A 607 22.85 -6.90 -10.04
N ASN A 608 23.67 -6.08 -9.37
CA ASN A 608 24.33 -6.45 -8.11
C ASN A 608 23.37 -6.67 -6.93
N PHE A 609 22.14 -6.14 -7.00
CA PHE A 609 21.12 -6.26 -5.95
C PHE A 609 19.92 -7.12 -6.36
N HIS A 610 19.89 -7.61 -7.60
CA HIS A 610 18.88 -8.56 -8.07
C HIS A 610 19.43 -9.99 -8.06
N ILE A 611 18.96 -10.81 -7.12
CA ILE A 611 19.50 -12.16 -6.85
C ILE A 611 19.43 -13.08 -8.08
N SER A 612 18.39 -12.93 -8.90
CA SER A 612 18.15 -13.77 -10.08
C SER A 612 18.82 -13.25 -11.35
N HIS A 613 19.60 -12.16 -11.28
CA HIS A 613 20.30 -11.65 -12.45
C HIS A 613 21.43 -12.60 -12.89
N PRO A 614 21.60 -12.86 -14.20
CA PRO A 614 22.72 -13.66 -14.71
C PRO A 614 24.07 -13.06 -14.31
N LYS A 615 25.07 -13.89 -13.95
CA LYS A 615 26.43 -13.42 -13.58
C LYS A 615 27.27 -12.92 -14.78
N TYR A 616 26.69 -12.08 -15.64
CA TYR A 616 27.31 -11.48 -16.82
C TYR A 616 27.00 -9.98 -16.85
N SER A 617 27.88 -9.17 -17.43
CA SER A 617 27.60 -7.74 -17.55
C SER A 617 26.44 -7.46 -18.53
N PRO A 618 25.72 -6.34 -18.39
CA PRO A 618 24.72 -5.92 -19.37
C PRO A 618 25.25 -5.88 -20.81
N ARG A 619 26.52 -5.48 -21.00
CA ARG A 619 27.17 -5.46 -22.31
C ARG A 619 27.38 -6.86 -22.88
N ASP A 620 27.81 -7.83 -22.05
CA ASP A 620 27.96 -9.24 -22.48
C ASP A 620 26.62 -9.88 -22.85
N LEU A 621 25.55 -9.50 -22.13
CA LEU A 621 24.21 -10.03 -22.31
C LEU A 621 23.57 -9.57 -23.62
N LEU A 622 23.69 -8.29 -23.96
CA LEU A 622 23.06 -7.72 -25.16
C LEU A 622 23.95 -7.81 -26.40
N GLY A 623 25.28 -7.83 -26.22
CA GLY A 623 26.21 -7.52 -27.30
C GLY A 623 26.05 -6.07 -27.79
N ASP A 624 26.62 -5.76 -28.95
CA ASP A 624 26.45 -4.42 -29.54
C ASP A 624 26.51 -4.39 -31.07
N VAL A 625 25.85 -3.40 -31.67
CA VAL A 625 25.87 -3.11 -33.11
C VAL A 625 25.89 -1.60 -33.35
N PRO A 626 26.69 -1.10 -34.31
CA PRO A 626 26.69 0.33 -34.63
C PRO A 626 25.33 0.82 -35.13
N LEU A 627 24.86 1.97 -34.66
CA LEU A 627 23.58 2.56 -35.09
C LEU A 627 23.50 2.81 -36.60
N GLU A 628 24.63 3.04 -37.26
CA GLU A 628 24.70 3.18 -38.72
C GLU A 628 24.32 1.89 -39.44
N GLN A 629 24.73 0.73 -38.90
CA GLN A 629 24.34 -0.56 -39.44
C GLN A 629 22.84 -0.80 -39.26
N VAL A 630 22.28 -0.46 -38.09
CA VAL A 630 20.84 -0.54 -37.82
C VAL A 630 20.04 0.31 -38.81
N ALA A 631 20.47 1.56 -39.04
CA ALA A 631 19.83 2.45 -40.00
C ALA A 631 19.92 1.91 -41.45
N LYS A 632 21.05 1.29 -41.81
CA LYS A 632 21.24 0.66 -43.12
C LYS A 632 20.32 -0.54 -43.31
N GLU A 633 20.25 -1.46 -42.35
CA GLU A 633 19.35 -2.63 -42.37
C GLU A 633 17.88 -2.20 -42.47
N ILE A 634 17.49 -1.14 -41.77
CA ILE A 634 16.12 -0.58 -41.86
C ILE A 634 15.83 -0.02 -43.27
N ALA A 635 16.77 0.71 -43.86
CA ALA A 635 16.58 1.41 -45.12
C ALA A 635 16.74 0.51 -46.36
N SER A 636 17.57 -0.54 -46.27
CA SER A 636 17.86 -1.44 -47.38
C SER A 636 16.80 -2.52 -47.60
N SER A 637 16.07 -2.89 -46.54
CA SER A 637 15.30 -4.12 -46.53
C SER A 637 13.79 -3.86 -46.70
N SER A 638 13.09 -4.75 -47.42
CA SER A 638 11.64 -4.63 -47.63
C SER A 638 10.87 -4.77 -46.32
N SER A 639 9.64 -4.25 -46.25
CA SER A 639 8.78 -4.28 -45.04
C SER A 639 8.54 -5.69 -44.48
N THR A 640 8.68 -6.73 -45.31
CA THR A 640 8.47 -8.14 -44.95
C THR A 640 9.76 -8.91 -44.66
N SER A 641 10.92 -8.29 -44.86
CA SER A 641 12.23 -8.95 -44.70
C SER A 641 12.54 -9.33 -43.25
N LYS A 642 13.23 -10.47 -43.07
CA LYS A 642 13.70 -10.94 -41.76
C LYS A 642 14.71 -9.96 -41.13
N GLU A 643 15.56 -9.36 -41.96
CA GLU A 643 16.59 -8.39 -41.55
C GLU A 643 15.97 -7.14 -40.90
N LYS A 644 14.94 -6.53 -41.52
CA LYS A 644 14.26 -5.36 -40.95
C LYS A 644 13.62 -5.67 -39.60
N LYS A 645 13.04 -6.86 -39.45
CA LYS A 645 12.43 -7.32 -38.20
C LYS A 645 13.43 -7.59 -37.08
N GLN A 646 14.72 -7.69 -37.38
CA GLN A 646 15.79 -7.99 -36.41
C GLN A 646 16.77 -6.82 -36.22
N ALA A 647 16.46 -5.64 -36.78
CA ALA A 647 17.38 -4.51 -36.83
C ALA A 647 17.75 -3.96 -35.43
N TYR A 648 16.79 -3.85 -34.50
CA TYR A 648 17.01 -3.26 -33.17
C TYR A 648 17.63 -4.25 -32.19
N ARG A 649 18.92 -4.07 -31.86
CA ARG A 649 19.67 -4.95 -30.94
C ARG A 649 20.88 -4.24 -30.34
N GLY A 650 21.40 -4.74 -29.23
CA GLY A 650 22.63 -4.29 -28.62
C GLY A 650 22.51 -3.07 -27.69
N LEU A 651 23.58 -2.81 -26.94
CA LEU A 651 23.65 -1.73 -25.94
C LEU A 651 23.56 -0.33 -26.56
N SER A 652 24.13 -0.12 -27.75
CA SER A 652 24.03 1.14 -28.51
C SER A 652 22.58 1.49 -28.83
N CYS A 653 21.78 0.51 -29.28
CA CYS A 653 20.35 0.71 -29.53
C CYS A 653 19.60 1.06 -28.24
N LEU A 654 19.86 0.30 -27.16
CA LEU A 654 19.22 0.52 -25.87
C LEU A 654 19.51 1.94 -25.33
N THR A 655 20.77 2.37 -25.44
CA THR A 655 21.23 3.70 -25.04
C THR A 655 20.58 4.79 -25.88
N SER A 656 20.52 4.62 -27.20
CA SER A 656 20.00 5.65 -28.11
C SER A 656 18.49 5.84 -28.06
N VAL A 657 17.75 4.79 -27.65
CA VAL A 657 16.31 4.89 -27.37
C VAL A 657 16.05 5.69 -26.08
N CYS A 658 17.02 5.77 -25.18
CA CYS A 658 16.98 6.64 -24.00
C CYS A 658 17.14 8.10 -24.43
N VAL A 659 16.05 8.85 -24.41
CA VAL A 659 16.07 10.31 -24.63
C VAL A 659 16.04 11.06 -23.29
N GLY A 660 16.50 10.40 -22.22
CA GLY A 660 16.52 10.91 -20.84
C GLY A 660 15.58 10.23 -19.86
N ASP A 661 14.67 9.34 -20.30
CA ASP A 661 13.91 8.45 -19.41
C ASP A 661 14.67 7.13 -19.22
N ILE A 662 15.43 7.06 -18.12
CA ILE A 662 16.22 5.88 -17.73
C ILE A 662 15.31 4.70 -17.41
N GLY A 663 14.09 4.97 -16.99
CA GLY A 663 13.13 3.94 -16.66
C GLY A 663 12.82 3.04 -17.85
N ASP A 664 12.56 3.61 -19.03
CA ASP A 664 12.24 2.82 -20.24
C ASP A 664 13.38 1.85 -20.59
N VAL A 665 14.62 2.26 -20.35
CA VAL A 665 15.81 1.42 -20.53
C VAL A 665 15.79 0.23 -19.57
N ILE A 666 15.54 0.48 -18.28
CA ILE A 666 15.45 -0.57 -17.26
C ILE A 666 14.35 -1.58 -17.61
N LYS A 667 13.16 -1.09 -18.00
CA LYS A 667 12.01 -1.94 -18.39
C LYS A 667 12.30 -2.79 -19.61
N LEU A 668 12.89 -2.19 -20.64
CA LEU A 668 13.22 -2.92 -21.86
C LEU A 668 14.29 -3.99 -21.61
N TYR A 669 15.31 -3.67 -20.82
CA TYR A 669 16.35 -4.62 -20.45
C TYR A 669 15.80 -5.79 -19.62
N GLU A 670 14.94 -5.51 -18.64
CA GLU A 670 14.26 -6.54 -17.84
C GLU A 670 13.43 -7.49 -18.71
N GLU A 671 12.66 -6.95 -19.67
CA GLU A 671 11.84 -7.74 -20.60
C GLU A 671 12.71 -8.67 -21.48
N ILE A 672 13.85 -8.17 -21.96
CA ILE A 672 14.82 -8.96 -22.74
C ILE A 672 15.35 -10.13 -21.91
N ILE A 673 15.77 -9.89 -20.66
CA ILE A 673 16.27 -10.95 -19.76
C ILE A 673 15.17 -11.97 -19.47
N LYS A 674 13.97 -11.50 -19.09
CA LYS A 674 12.86 -12.36 -18.72
C LYS A 674 12.46 -13.29 -19.86
N ARG A 675 12.36 -12.79 -21.10
CA ARG A 675 12.06 -13.63 -22.26
C ARG A 675 13.20 -14.59 -22.62
N ALA A 676 14.45 -14.17 -22.42
CA ALA A 676 15.61 -15.02 -22.66
C ALA A 676 15.68 -16.20 -21.66
N SER A 677 15.22 -16.01 -20.42
CA SER A 677 15.22 -17.03 -19.37
C SER A 677 14.01 -17.98 -19.40
N THR A 678 12.83 -17.52 -19.86
CA THR A 678 11.57 -18.28 -19.80
C THR A 678 11.55 -19.56 -20.65
N ASN A 679 12.40 -19.67 -21.69
CA ASN A 679 12.31 -20.74 -22.68
C ASN A 679 13.56 -21.64 -22.81
N ARG A 680 14.59 -21.47 -21.96
CA ARG A 680 15.85 -22.22 -22.11
C ARG A 680 16.48 -22.59 -20.77
N THR A 681 16.86 -23.86 -20.62
CA THR A 681 17.72 -24.36 -19.54
C THR A 681 19.13 -23.74 -19.57
N ARG A 682 19.53 -23.15 -20.71
CA ARG A 682 20.83 -22.49 -20.90
C ARG A 682 20.66 -21.22 -21.73
N MET A 683 21.07 -20.07 -21.19
CA MET A 683 20.98 -18.80 -21.89
C MET A 683 22.14 -18.67 -22.90
N THR A 684 21.84 -18.29 -24.14
CA THR A 684 22.85 -18.02 -25.18
C THR A 684 23.36 -16.58 -25.03
N LEU A 685 24.67 -16.39 -25.14
CA LEU A 685 25.33 -15.09 -25.03
C LEU A 685 26.02 -14.74 -26.36
N PRO A 686 25.78 -13.54 -26.94
CA PRO A 686 24.74 -12.58 -26.53
C PRO A 686 23.32 -13.14 -26.76
N ILE A 687 22.32 -12.52 -26.12
CA ILE A 687 20.90 -12.85 -26.31
C ILE A 687 20.53 -12.65 -27.78
N SER A 688 19.72 -13.54 -28.37
CA SER A 688 19.46 -13.54 -29.80
C SER A 688 18.90 -12.23 -30.34
N GLU A 689 19.41 -11.81 -31.49
CA GLU A 689 19.04 -10.55 -32.17
C GLU A 689 17.51 -10.44 -32.38
N ALA A 690 16.88 -11.55 -32.78
CA ALA A 690 15.43 -11.63 -32.97
C ALA A 690 14.64 -11.32 -31.69
N LEU A 691 15.07 -11.88 -30.56
CA LEU A 691 14.38 -11.71 -29.29
C LEU A 691 14.53 -10.27 -28.80
N GLN A 692 15.72 -9.68 -28.94
CA GLN A 692 15.95 -8.28 -28.62
C GLN A 692 15.02 -7.38 -29.46
N ALA A 693 15.01 -7.54 -30.78
CA ALA A 693 14.20 -6.72 -31.68
C ALA A 693 12.69 -6.84 -31.40
N ASP A 694 12.22 -8.05 -31.11
CA ASP A 694 10.82 -8.30 -30.71
C ASP A 694 10.47 -7.53 -29.41
N CYS A 695 11.38 -7.44 -28.44
CA CYS A 695 11.17 -6.67 -27.21
C CYS A 695 11.12 -5.16 -27.48
N PHE A 696 12.03 -4.64 -28.30
CA PHE A 696 12.04 -3.22 -28.74
C PHE A 696 10.72 -2.83 -29.43
N GLN A 697 10.21 -3.70 -30.31
CA GLN A 697 8.94 -3.43 -31.01
C GLN A 697 7.74 -3.59 -30.09
N ALA A 698 7.73 -4.60 -29.22
CA ALA A 698 6.64 -4.81 -28.27
C ALA A 698 6.50 -3.65 -27.27
N ILE A 699 7.61 -3.08 -26.79
CA ILE A 699 7.53 -1.90 -25.90
C ILE A 699 7.00 -0.66 -26.66
N SER A 700 7.39 -0.47 -27.91
CA SER A 700 6.91 0.63 -28.77
C SER A 700 5.40 0.59 -28.97
N SER A 701 4.85 -0.57 -29.34
CA SER A 701 3.42 -0.76 -29.56
C SER A 701 2.60 -0.50 -28.28
N ARG A 702 3.09 -0.95 -27.12
CA ARG A 702 2.44 -0.68 -25.82
C ARG A 702 2.41 0.82 -25.50
N ARG A 703 3.54 1.50 -25.66
CA ARG A 703 3.65 2.95 -25.41
C ARG A 703 2.75 3.77 -26.34
N LEU A 704 2.61 3.39 -27.60
CA LEU A 704 1.68 4.04 -28.54
C LEU A 704 0.21 3.86 -28.15
N TYR A 705 -0.17 2.72 -27.58
CA TYR A 705 -1.51 2.52 -27.06
C TYR A 705 -1.80 3.36 -25.81
N ASP A 706 -0.84 3.44 -24.88
CA ASP A 706 -0.96 4.29 -23.70
C ASP A 706 -1.22 5.76 -24.11
N LEU A 707 -0.54 6.24 -25.16
CA LEU A 707 -0.81 7.55 -25.74
C LEU A 707 -2.21 7.66 -26.35
N ASN A 708 -2.64 6.66 -27.12
CA ASN A 708 -3.95 6.66 -27.77
C ASN A 708 -5.10 6.76 -26.77
N ARG A 709 -4.99 6.08 -25.63
CA ARG A 709 -6.01 6.11 -24.57
C ARG A 709 -6.16 7.49 -23.94
N ARG A 710 -5.06 8.25 -23.84
CA ARG A 710 -5.06 9.65 -23.38
C ARG A 710 -5.60 10.62 -24.45
N GLY A 711 -5.78 10.15 -25.67
CA GLY A 711 -6.33 10.88 -26.80
C GLY A 711 -5.61 10.50 -28.09
N GLY A 712 -6.37 10.26 -29.17
CA GLY A 712 -5.80 9.96 -30.49
C GLY A 712 -4.85 11.06 -30.99
N TYR A 713 -5.03 12.30 -30.52
CA TYR A 713 -4.17 13.45 -30.77
C TYR A 713 -2.68 13.16 -30.54
N TYR A 714 -2.30 12.65 -29.36
CA TYR A 714 -0.89 12.42 -29.00
C TYR A 714 -0.26 11.30 -29.83
N LYS A 715 -1.01 10.20 -30.03
CA LYS A 715 -0.58 9.08 -30.89
C LYS A 715 -0.35 9.56 -32.31
N ASN A 716 -1.26 10.37 -32.87
CA ASN A 716 -1.16 10.85 -34.24
C ASN A 716 0.09 11.72 -34.44
N HIS A 717 0.42 12.60 -33.49
CA HIS A 717 1.66 13.39 -33.52
C HIS A 717 2.90 12.50 -33.49
N ALA A 718 2.93 11.50 -32.60
CA ALA A 718 4.05 10.55 -32.51
C ALA A 718 4.25 9.77 -33.83
N LEU A 719 3.16 9.24 -34.39
CA LEU A 719 3.19 8.49 -35.64
C LEU A 719 3.56 9.37 -36.84
N ALA A 720 3.00 10.58 -36.96
CA ALA A 720 3.32 11.51 -38.04
C ALA A 720 4.82 11.85 -38.05
N PHE A 721 5.40 12.13 -36.88
CA PHE A 721 6.85 12.35 -36.74
C PHE A 721 7.65 11.13 -37.16
N ALA A 722 7.32 9.95 -36.62
CA ALA A 722 8.06 8.71 -36.87
C ALA A 722 8.00 8.30 -38.35
N GLN A 723 6.85 8.43 -39.00
CA GLN A 723 6.66 8.11 -40.41
C GLN A 723 7.45 9.08 -41.30
N ALA A 724 7.42 10.38 -41.02
CA ALA A 724 8.23 11.37 -41.75
C ALA A 724 9.74 11.06 -41.64
N ALA A 725 10.20 10.70 -40.44
CA ALA A 725 11.59 10.33 -40.19
C ALA A 725 12.00 9.04 -40.95
N HIS A 726 11.15 8.01 -40.95
CA HIS A 726 11.38 6.78 -41.70
C HIS A 726 11.44 7.01 -43.21
N ASP A 727 10.53 7.81 -43.75
CA ASP A 727 10.47 8.15 -45.18
C ASP A 727 11.75 8.86 -45.63
N LEU A 728 12.26 9.82 -44.85
CA LEU A 728 13.51 10.53 -45.15
C LEU A 728 14.74 9.63 -45.06
N LEU A 729 14.77 8.68 -44.10
CA LEU A 729 15.83 7.68 -44.01
C LEU A 729 15.87 6.82 -45.27
N THR A 730 14.73 6.28 -45.70
CA THR A 730 14.64 5.41 -46.88
C THR A 730 14.93 6.18 -48.18
N ARG A 731 14.44 7.42 -48.31
CA ARG A 731 14.75 8.28 -49.46
C ARG A 731 16.25 8.55 -49.57
N SER A 732 16.91 8.90 -48.46
CA SER A 732 18.37 9.16 -48.46
C SER A 732 19.19 7.94 -48.86
N TYR A 733 18.77 6.74 -48.47
CA TYR A 733 19.41 5.50 -48.92
C TYR A 733 19.20 5.27 -50.42
N ARG A 734 17.97 5.40 -50.92
CA ARG A 734 17.65 5.22 -52.36
C ARG A 734 18.40 6.21 -53.25
N GLU A 735 18.48 7.47 -52.85
CA GLU A 735 19.25 8.50 -53.55
C GLU A 735 20.73 8.15 -53.62
N ALA A 736 21.30 7.69 -52.51
CA ALA A 736 22.71 7.35 -52.46
C ALA A 736 23.05 6.07 -53.25
N VAL A 737 22.15 5.08 -53.27
CA VAL A 737 22.23 3.91 -54.16
C VAL A 737 22.13 4.35 -55.63
N LYS A 738 21.19 5.23 -55.98
CA LYS A 738 21.05 5.79 -57.33
C LYS A 738 22.30 6.55 -57.78
N ASN A 739 22.97 7.23 -56.85
CA ASN A 739 24.17 8.03 -57.09
C ASN A 739 25.49 7.24 -56.92
N ASN A 740 25.45 5.90 -56.77
CA ASN A 740 26.62 5.04 -56.55
C ASN A 740 27.57 5.52 -55.43
N GLN A 741 27.01 6.08 -54.34
CA GLN A 741 27.81 6.54 -53.21
C GLN A 741 28.21 5.34 -52.34
N ALA A 742 29.52 5.13 -52.17
CA ALA A 742 30.06 4.02 -51.37
C ALA A 742 29.70 4.13 -49.87
N THR A 743 29.52 5.35 -49.36
CA THR A 743 29.16 5.66 -47.96
C THR A 743 27.98 6.64 -47.93
N PRO A 744 26.74 6.15 -48.03
CA PRO A 744 25.55 6.98 -48.08
C PRO A 744 25.34 7.74 -46.76
N ARG A 745 25.16 9.06 -46.79
CA ARG A 745 24.70 9.80 -45.59
C ARG A 745 23.23 9.48 -45.36
N LEU A 746 22.96 8.54 -44.46
CA LEU A 746 21.61 8.21 -44.01
C LEU A 746 21.06 9.33 -43.11
N ARG A 747 19.95 9.94 -43.55
CA ARG A 747 19.26 10.97 -42.77
C ARG A 747 18.48 10.32 -41.62
N GLN A 748 18.68 10.79 -40.39
CA GLN A 748 18.05 10.27 -39.17
C GLN A 748 17.54 11.43 -38.33
N TYR A 749 16.23 11.67 -38.40
CA TYR A 749 15.55 12.77 -37.72
C TYR A 749 15.08 12.35 -36.33
N SER A 750 15.52 13.07 -35.29
CA SER A 750 15.19 12.76 -33.89
C SER A 750 14.85 13.99 -33.04
N SER A 751 14.83 15.18 -33.64
CA SER A 751 14.51 16.42 -32.95
C SER A 751 13.62 17.35 -33.79
N LEU A 752 12.87 18.21 -33.10
CA LEU A 752 11.95 19.21 -33.63
C LEU A 752 12.27 20.56 -33.02
N TYR A 753 12.64 21.54 -33.84
CA TYR A 753 12.92 22.90 -33.41
C TYR A 753 11.72 23.78 -33.78
N VAL A 754 11.09 24.35 -32.76
CA VAL A 754 9.88 25.14 -32.92
C VAL A 754 10.17 26.60 -32.64
N ARG A 755 9.76 27.49 -33.54
CA ARG A 755 9.73 28.94 -33.30
C ARG A 755 8.29 29.42 -33.27
N VAL A 756 7.85 29.88 -32.11
CA VAL A 756 6.51 30.45 -31.96
C VAL A 756 6.57 31.90 -32.44
N THR A 757 6.01 32.16 -33.63
CA THR A 757 6.01 33.48 -34.29
C THR A 757 4.58 33.81 -34.69
N THR A 758 3.78 34.33 -33.76
CA THR A 758 2.40 34.76 -34.02
C THR A 758 2.20 36.18 -33.50
N ASP A 759 1.42 36.99 -34.24
CA ASP A 759 1.11 38.38 -33.87
C ASP A 759 -0.12 38.48 -32.95
N ASN A 760 -0.81 37.36 -32.72
CA ASN A 760 -2.01 37.24 -31.88
C ASN A 760 -1.68 36.55 -30.53
N GLN A 761 -1.92 37.25 -29.41
CA GLN A 761 -1.66 36.72 -28.06
C GLN A 761 -2.47 35.47 -27.71
N GLU A 762 -3.67 35.28 -28.27
CA GLU A 762 -4.51 34.12 -27.99
C GLU A 762 -3.96 32.87 -28.70
N SER A 763 -3.61 33.01 -29.98
CA SER A 763 -2.95 31.95 -30.77
C SER A 763 -1.56 31.60 -30.22
N LEU A 764 -0.81 32.59 -29.72
CA LEU A 764 0.46 32.37 -29.03
C LEU A 764 0.30 31.45 -27.82
N ARG A 765 -0.69 31.72 -26.96
CA ARG A 765 -0.97 30.90 -25.78
C ARG A 765 -1.39 29.49 -26.19
N GLN A 766 -2.31 29.37 -27.14
CA GLN A 766 -2.80 28.09 -27.63
C GLN A 766 -1.67 27.18 -28.16
N GLN A 767 -0.75 27.72 -28.99
CA GLN A 767 0.38 26.94 -29.51
C GLN A 767 1.34 26.50 -28.39
N ILE A 768 1.60 27.37 -27.41
CA ILE A 768 2.44 27.03 -26.26
C ILE A 768 1.78 25.94 -25.40
N ASP A 769 0.47 26.03 -25.18
CA ASP A 769 -0.28 25.07 -24.38
C ASP A 769 -0.31 23.69 -25.08
N GLN A 770 -0.55 23.63 -26.39
CA GLN A 770 -0.48 22.38 -27.16
C GLN A 770 0.92 21.74 -27.15
N LEU A 771 1.98 22.55 -27.24
CA LEU A 771 3.36 22.06 -27.13
C LEU A 771 3.64 21.49 -25.73
N ARG A 772 3.11 22.14 -24.68
CA ARG A 772 3.20 21.65 -23.29
C ARG A 772 2.45 20.33 -23.14
N GLU A 773 1.25 20.21 -23.68
CA GLU A 773 0.48 18.96 -23.66
C GLU A 773 1.25 17.80 -24.31
N LEU A 774 1.95 18.05 -25.42
CA LEU A 774 2.79 17.04 -26.09
C LEU A 774 4.02 16.62 -25.25
N ILE A 775 4.60 17.55 -24.49
CA ILE A 775 5.70 17.28 -23.54
C ILE A 775 5.16 16.51 -22.32
N ASP A 776 4.01 16.89 -21.79
CA ASP A 776 3.34 16.27 -20.63
C ASP A 776 2.87 14.84 -20.94
N ALA A 777 2.35 14.63 -22.14
CA ALA A 777 2.05 13.31 -22.67
C ALA A 777 3.32 12.48 -22.90
N GLY A 778 4.49 13.11 -22.88
CA GLY A 778 5.78 12.48 -23.05
C GLY A 778 6.14 12.19 -24.50
N VAL A 779 5.44 12.73 -25.51
CA VAL A 779 5.78 12.49 -26.93
C VAL A 779 7.15 13.08 -27.25
N PHE A 780 7.39 14.29 -26.74
CA PHE A 780 8.65 15.00 -26.88
C PHE A 780 9.27 15.31 -25.52
N VAL A 781 10.59 15.43 -25.55
CA VAL A 781 11.43 15.86 -24.44
C VAL A 781 11.90 17.27 -24.72
N TYR A 782 11.75 18.18 -23.76
CA TYR A 782 12.37 19.49 -23.86
C TYR A 782 13.89 19.37 -23.70
N ALA A 783 14.63 19.74 -24.75
CA ALA A 783 16.09 19.69 -24.83
C ALA A 783 16.71 21.11 -24.85
N GLY A 784 15.99 22.11 -24.35
CA GLY A 784 16.44 23.49 -24.20
C GLY A 784 15.83 24.49 -25.19
N GLY A 785 16.18 25.77 -25.01
CA GLY A 785 15.58 26.90 -25.73
C GLY A 785 15.88 28.19 -24.99
N ALA A 786 16.27 29.26 -25.68
CA ALA A 786 16.53 30.56 -25.08
C ALA A 786 15.68 31.63 -25.77
N PRO A 787 15.06 32.57 -25.04
CA PRO A 787 14.49 33.75 -25.64
C PRO A 787 15.61 34.53 -26.34
N ARG A 788 15.59 34.57 -27.69
CA ARG A 788 16.52 35.40 -28.46
C ARG A 788 15.79 36.66 -28.89
N SER A 789 16.03 37.79 -28.21
CA SER A 789 15.76 39.11 -28.77
C SER A 789 16.87 39.46 -29.76
N LYS A 790 16.58 39.53 -31.05
CA LYS A 790 17.58 39.97 -32.05
C LYS A 790 17.74 41.50 -32.08
N THR A 791 16.79 42.28 -31.54
CA THR A 791 16.86 43.75 -31.45
C THR A 791 16.05 44.28 -30.26
N LYS A 792 16.36 45.51 -29.80
CA LYS A 792 15.69 46.22 -28.68
C LYS A 792 14.18 46.44 -28.88
N ASP A 793 13.67 46.29 -30.11
CA ASP A 793 12.27 46.55 -30.49
C ASP A 793 11.52 45.34 -31.09
N SER A 794 12.09 44.13 -31.04
CA SER A 794 11.40 42.91 -31.53
C SER A 794 10.77 42.13 -30.37
N ASN A 795 9.51 41.70 -30.53
CA ASN A 795 8.85 40.74 -29.63
C ASN A 795 9.77 39.54 -29.35
N PRO A 796 9.92 39.09 -28.09
CA PRO A 796 10.81 37.99 -27.74
C PRO A 796 10.35 36.72 -28.47
N MET A 797 11.17 36.22 -29.39
CA MET A 797 10.93 34.93 -30.03
C MET A 797 11.31 33.82 -29.04
N GLN A 798 10.31 33.07 -28.57
CA GLN A 798 10.53 31.82 -27.83
C GLN A 798 10.82 30.69 -28.84
N GLN A 799 11.97 30.05 -28.67
CA GLN A 799 12.39 28.90 -29.46
C GLN A 799 12.44 27.66 -28.56
N PHE A 800 11.67 26.63 -28.89
CA PHE A 800 11.70 25.33 -28.22
C PHE A 800 12.56 24.35 -29.02
N LYS A 801 13.46 23.64 -28.36
CA LYS A 801 14.14 22.46 -28.93
C LYS A 801 13.54 21.23 -28.27
N LEU A 802 12.90 20.41 -29.08
CA LEU A 802 12.23 19.19 -28.65
C LEU A 802 12.99 17.99 -29.20
N SER A 803 13.24 16.98 -28.39
CA SER A 803 13.77 15.69 -28.83
C SER A 803 12.64 14.66 -28.81
N TYR A 804 12.50 13.92 -29.91
CA TYR A 804 11.46 12.92 -30.05
C TYR A 804 11.81 11.67 -29.25
N ARG A 805 10.88 11.15 -28.44
CA ARG A 805 11.11 9.87 -27.75
C ARG A 805 11.05 8.73 -28.76
N LYS A 806 12.24 8.29 -29.18
CA LYS A 806 12.45 7.29 -30.23
C LYS A 806 11.72 5.98 -29.98
N ILE A 807 11.40 5.65 -28.72
CA ILE A 807 10.61 4.47 -28.34
C ILE A 807 9.26 4.40 -29.06
N TYR A 808 8.59 5.52 -29.33
CA TYR A 808 7.32 5.54 -30.07
C TYR A 808 7.49 5.30 -31.58
N GLY A 809 8.70 5.49 -32.12
CA GLY A 809 8.98 5.31 -33.54
C GLY A 809 9.50 3.93 -33.93
N LEU A 810 9.79 3.04 -32.97
CA LEU A 810 10.38 1.72 -33.28
C LEU A 810 9.43 0.85 -34.10
N ALA A 811 8.12 0.92 -33.85
CA ALA A 811 7.11 0.26 -34.67
C ALA A 811 7.07 0.78 -36.13
N ALA A 812 7.45 2.04 -36.35
CA ALA A 812 7.57 2.65 -37.68
C ALA A 812 8.97 2.51 -38.29
N PHE A 813 9.88 1.78 -37.64
CA PHE A 813 11.26 1.57 -38.07
C PHE A 813 12.07 2.86 -38.27
N ILE A 814 12.08 3.77 -37.29
CA ILE A 814 12.93 4.97 -37.35
C ILE A 814 14.42 4.64 -37.16
N GLY A 815 15.30 5.50 -37.69
CA GLY A 815 16.72 5.51 -37.32
C GLY A 815 16.93 6.01 -35.89
N LEU A 816 18.02 5.59 -35.24
CA LEU A 816 18.28 5.88 -33.82
C LEU A 816 19.37 6.91 -33.57
N ALA A 817 20.16 7.30 -34.58
CA ALA A 817 21.22 8.28 -34.39
C ALA A 817 20.66 9.73 -34.37
N ASP A 818 21.19 10.58 -33.49
CA ASP A 818 20.82 11.99 -33.38
C ASP A 818 21.62 12.85 -34.38
N ARG A 819 21.18 12.87 -35.65
CA ARG A 819 21.90 13.58 -36.72
C ARG A 819 21.13 14.74 -37.34
N ASP A 820 19.82 14.60 -37.51
CA ASP A 820 18.99 15.55 -38.24
C ASP A 820 17.79 16.04 -37.41
N ARG A 821 17.22 17.19 -37.81
CA ARG A 821 16.14 17.87 -37.09
C ARG A 821 15.09 18.47 -38.02
N PHE A 822 13.83 18.46 -37.59
CA PHE A 822 12.77 19.24 -38.21
C PHE A 822 12.79 20.66 -37.66
N GLU A 823 12.41 21.64 -38.47
CA GLU A 823 12.22 23.04 -38.04
C GLU A 823 10.80 23.48 -38.44
N LEU A 824 10.00 23.94 -37.48
CA LEU A 824 8.63 24.45 -37.68
C LEU A 824 8.48 25.86 -37.13
N SER A 825 7.71 26.70 -37.81
CA SER A 825 7.41 28.08 -37.40
C SER A 825 6.17 28.64 -38.10
N GLY A 826 5.52 29.63 -37.49
CA GLY A 826 4.39 30.34 -38.13
C GLY A 826 3.17 29.44 -38.35
N GLU A 827 2.58 29.52 -39.55
CA GLU A 827 1.36 28.79 -39.94
C GLU A 827 1.58 27.27 -39.98
N ASP A 828 2.73 26.80 -40.50
CA ASP A 828 3.07 25.37 -40.54
C ASP A 828 3.11 24.72 -39.14
N LEU A 829 3.48 25.48 -38.11
CA LEU A 829 3.43 25.02 -36.73
C LEU A 829 1.98 24.88 -36.24
N GLY A 830 1.14 25.88 -36.52
CA GLY A 830 -0.28 25.84 -36.18
C GLY A 830 -0.99 24.67 -36.87
N ASP A 831 -0.79 24.53 -38.17
CA ASP A 831 -1.38 23.46 -38.98
C ASP A 831 -0.96 22.07 -38.48
N TRP A 832 0.32 21.89 -38.15
CA TRP A 832 0.80 20.60 -37.65
C TRP A 832 0.27 20.29 -36.24
N LEU A 833 0.17 21.29 -35.36
CA LEU A 833 -0.38 21.11 -34.02
C LEU A 833 -1.88 20.84 -34.03
N GLU A 834 -2.65 21.39 -34.98
CA GLU A 834 -4.07 21.09 -35.12
C GLU A 834 -4.32 19.75 -35.83
N ASN A 835 -3.58 19.50 -36.91
CA ASN A 835 -3.73 18.34 -37.79
C ASN A 835 -2.36 17.69 -38.04
N PRO A 836 -1.92 16.74 -37.18
CA PRO A 836 -0.61 16.12 -37.29
C PRO A 836 -0.48 15.24 -38.54
N ASP A 837 0.09 15.81 -39.60
CA ASP A 837 0.39 15.13 -40.85
C ASP A 837 1.91 15.08 -41.11
N LYS A 838 2.39 13.92 -41.55
CA LYS A 838 3.79 13.73 -41.97
C LYS A 838 4.15 14.62 -43.15
N ASP A 839 3.21 14.95 -44.03
CA ASP A 839 3.46 15.73 -45.24
C ASP A 839 3.87 17.17 -44.90
N ILE A 840 3.37 17.74 -43.80
CA ILE A 840 3.77 19.08 -43.32
C ILE A 840 5.26 19.07 -42.92
N LEU A 841 5.71 18.03 -42.23
CA LEU A 841 7.12 17.84 -41.85
C LEU A 841 8.02 17.62 -43.07
N LEU A 842 7.53 16.91 -44.09
CA LEU A 842 8.28 16.63 -45.32
C LEU A 842 8.42 17.88 -46.21
N ARG A 843 7.37 18.68 -46.38
CA ARG A 843 7.37 19.91 -47.21
C ARG A 843 8.44 20.90 -46.76
N ASN A 844 8.65 21.03 -45.45
CA ASN A 844 9.63 21.96 -44.87
C ASN A 844 11.10 21.55 -45.06
N GLN A 845 11.37 20.35 -45.58
CA GLN A 845 12.73 19.86 -45.87
C GLN A 845 13.05 19.84 -47.37
N ILE A 846 12.06 20.04 -48.23
CA ILE A 846 12.16 19.97 -49.69
C ILE A 846 12.12 21.41 -50.24
N LYS A 847 13.26 22.10 -50.23
CA LYS A 847 13.38 23.39 -50.95
C LYS A 847 13.91 23.26 -52.38
N ASN A 848 14.36 22.08 -52.78
CA ASN A 848 14.79 21.79 -54.15
C ASN A 848 14.24 20.40 -54.54
N GLU A 849 13.78 20.29 -55.79
CA GLU A 849 13.14 19.10 -56.41
C GLU A 849 11.62 19.00 -56.23
N VAL A 850 10.92 20.05 -56.66
CA VAL A 850 9.74 19.83 -57.51
C VAL A 850 10.27 19.68 -58.93
N ASP A 851 10.54 18.45 -59.34
CA ASP A 851 10.41 18.11 -60.75
C ASP A 851 9.30 17.06 -60.88
N SER A 852 8.34 17.41 -61.71
CA SER A 852 7.02 16.81 -61.88
C SER A 852 7.06 15.32 -62.23
N GLY A 853 6.29 14.51 -61.51
CA GLY A 853 6.08 13.10 -61.85
C GLY A 853 5.29 12.30 -60.82
N LEU A 854 4.12 12.80 -60.40
CA LEU A 854 3.16 12.02 -59.60
C LEU A 854 2.13 11.38 -60.54
N ASP A 855 2.44 10.19 -61.04
CA ASP A 855 1.41 9.29 -61.57
C ASP A 855 0.59 8.74 -60.41
N ARG A 856 -0.67 9.17 -60.35
CA ARG A 856 -1.72 8.58 -59.52
C ARG A 856 -2.02 7.17 -60.06
N ALA A 857 -1.48 6.14 -59.42
CA ALA A 857 -1.98 4.78 -59.58
C ALA A 857 -3.00 4.46 -58.48
N THR A 858 -4.27 4.52 -58.87
CA THR A 858 -5.44 4.00 -58.17
C THR A 858 -5.25 2.58 -57.66
N THR A 859 -5.44 2.38 -56.36
CA THR A 859 -5.58 1.08 -55.72
C THR A 859 -6.93 0.46 -56.05
N SER A 860 -6.93 -0.64 -56.81
CA SER A 860 -8.06 -1.57 -56.91
C SER A 860 -7.75 -2.82 -56.07
N PRO A 861 -8.74 -3.40 -55.36
CA PRO A 861 -8.52 -4.58 -54.52
C PRO A 861 -8.48 -5.85 -55.39
N VAL A 862 -7.41 -6.65 -55.28
CA VAL A 862 -7.33 -7.97 -55.91
C VAL A 862 -7.49 -9.05 -54.85
N SER A 863 -8.56 -9.84 -55.04
CA SER A 863 -8.91 -11.06 -54.32
C SER A 863 -7.79 -12.12 -54.39
N ILE A 864 -7.40 -12.67 -53.25
CA ILE A 864 -6.47 -13.81 -53.15
C ILE A 864 -7.29 -15.07 -52.87
N GLN A 865 -7.22 -16.05 -53.78
CA GLN A 865 -7.68 -17.43 -53.52
C GLN A 865 -6.58 -18.24 -52.79
N PRO A 866 -6.95 -19.22 -51.96
CA PRO A 866 -6.01 -19.99 -51.16
C PRO A 866 -5.32 -21.07 -52.02
N VAL A 867 -3.99 -21.15 -51.91
CA VAL A 867 -3.21 -22.28 -52.44
C VAL A 867 -2.81 -23.19 -51.29
N VAL A 868 -3.05 -24.48 -51.54
CA VAL A 868 -3.02 -25.64 -50.65
C VAL A 868 -1.62 -25.96 -50.11
N GLU A 869 -1.64 -26.47 -48.88
CA GLU A 869 -0.53 -26.98 -48.06
C GLU A 869 0.41 -27.95 -48.79
N SER A 870 1.69 -27.86 -48.46
CA SER A 870 2.63 -28.98 -48.53
C SER A 870 3.37 -29.13 -47.19
N THR A 871 3.29 -30.34 -46.67
CA THR A 871 3.82 -30.83 -45.39
C THR A 871 5.35 -30.70 -45.30
N PRO A 872 5.93 -30.30 -44.15
CA PRO A 872 7.37 -30.35 -43.94
C PRO A 872 7.81 -31.78 -43.61
N ALA A 873 8.78 -32.28 -44.38
CA ALA A 873 9.48 -33.53 -44.12
C ALA A 873 10.37 -33.43 -42.87
N GLU A 874 10.31 -34.47 -42.05
CA GLU A 874 11.15 -34.72 -40.88
C GLU A 874 12.64 -34.77 -41.28
N SER A 875 13.48 -34.03 -40.55
CA SER A 875 14.93 -34.27 -40.56
C SER A 875 15.45 -34.31 -39.13
N ASN A 876 15.69 -35.55 -38.67
CA ASN A 876 16.49 -35.91 -37.52
C ASN A 876 17.96 -35.51 -37.74
N TYR A 877 18.56 -34.74 -36.83
CA TYR A 877 19.99 -34.82 -36.47
C TYR A 877 20.14 -34.34 -35.02
N GLN A 878 20.32 -35.24 -34.04
CA GLN A 878 21.55 -35.95 -33.63
C GLN A 878 22.19 -35.25 -32.42
N ALA A 879 22.13 -35.95 -31.28
CA ALA A 879 22.59 -35.49 -29.97
C ALA A 879 24.11 -35.31 -29.92
N SER A 880 24.55 -34.16 -29.39
CA SER A 880 25.95 -33.90 -29.04
C SER A 880 26.18 -34.22 -27.57
N LEU A 881 27.27 -34.96 -27.34
CA LEU A 881 27.59 -35.77 -26.19
C LEU A 881 28.76 -35.14 -25.45
N PHE A 882 28.53 -34.01 -24.75
CA PHE A 882 29.52 -33.41 -23.84
C PHE A 882 28.83 -32.80 -22.61
N GLN A 883 29.01 -33.50 -21.48
CA GLN A 883 28.69 -33.05 -20.14
C GLN A 883 29.71 -31.99 -19.70
N GLU A 884 29.20 -30.84 -19.27
CA GLU A 884 29.55 -30.20 -17.99
C GLU A 884 28.54 -29.06 -17.80
N GLY A 885 27.52 -29.38 -16.99
CA GLY A 885 26.38 -28.54 -16.68
C GLY A 885 26.51 -28.03 -15.24
N VAL A 886 26.17 -26.75 -15.06
CA VAL A 886 25.89 -26.17 -13.75
C VAL A 886 24.41 -25.83 -13.76
N GLU A 887 23.67 -26.39 -12.81
CA GLU A 887 22.25 -26.19 -12.63
C GLU A 887 21.96 -24.76 -12.13
N LEU A 888 21.09 -24.04 -12.83
CA LEU A 888 20.48 -22.81 -12.33
C LEU A 888 18.99 -23.11 -12.11
N GLY A 889 18.60 -23.12 -10.84
CA GLY A 889 17.23 -23.41 -10.41
C GLY A 889 16.23 -22.45 -11.02
N GLN A 890 15.15 -23.01 -11.58
CA GLN A 890 13.94 -22.27 -11.92
C GLN A 890 13.30 -21.79 -10.62
N ASN A 891 13.57 -20.56 -10.25
CA ASN A 891 12.75 -19.87 -9.27
C ASN A 891 11.81 -18.93 -10.05
N GLU A 892 10.53 -19.30 -10.10
CA GLU A 892 9.48 -18.30 -10.06
C GLU A 892 9.81 -17.30 -8.94
N PRO A 893 9.35 -16.04 -8.97
CA PRO A 893 9.40 -15.18 -7.80
C PRO A 893 8.42 -15.71 -6.76
N ASN A 894 8.68 -16.92 -6.26
CA ASN A 894 8.43 -17.26 -4.89
C ASN A 894 9.11 -16.16 -4.11
N MET A 895 8.30 -15.26 -3.54
CA MET A 895 8.61 -14.83 -2.19
C MET A 895 9.10 -16.10 -1.49
N PRO A 896 10.31 -16.12 -0.90
CA PRO A 896 10.62 -17.23 -0.03
C PRO A 896 9.38 -17.38 0.86
N PRO A 897 8.80 -18.57 1.01
CA PRO A 897 7.95 -18.78 2.15
C PRO A 897 8.89 -18.48 3.31
N SER A 898 8.91 -17.23 3.78
CA SER A 898 9.11 -17.00 5.18
C SER A 898 8.07 -17.92 5.77
N GLY A 899 8.51 -19.02 6.39
CA GLY A 899 7.67 -19.87 7.23
C GLY A 899 7.21 -19.05 8.42
N GLY A 900 6.54 -17.93 8.13
CA GLY A 900 6.00 -16.97 9.05
C GLY A 900 4.63 -17.49 9.44
N PHE A 901 4.37 -17.42 10.72
CA PHE A 901 3.08 -17.77 11.27
C PHE A 901 2.02 -16.82 10.69
N ALA A 902 1.05 -17.37 9.95
CA ALA A 902 -0.03 -16.58 9.38
C ALA A 902 -1.09 -16.32 10.45
N ALA A 903 -1.62 -15.08 10.50
CA ALA A 903 -2.75 -14.77 11.35
C ALA A 903 -3.99 -15.56 10.92
N LYS A 904 -4.98 -15.65 11.82
CA LYS A 904 -6.21 -16.40 11.58
C LYS A 904 -7.00 -15.76 10.42
N PRO A 905 -7.55 -16.56 9.49
CA PRO A 905 -8.49 -16.06 8.49
C PRO A 905 -9.74 -15.45 9.15
N ILE A 906 -10.43 -14.56 8.45
CA ILE A 906 -11.71 -14.03 8.92
C ILE A 906 -12.70 -15.19 9.02
N ASP A 907 -13.37 -15.30 10.16
CA ASP A 907 -14.45 -16.26 10.35
C ASP A 907 -15.74 -15.69 9.73
N VAL A 908 -15.94 -16.02 8.45
CA VAL A 908 -17.12 -15.61 7.67
C VAL A 908 -17.91 -16.84 7.27
N ASN A 909 -19.21 -16.83 7.60
CA ASN A 909 -20.16 -17.77 7.05
C ASN A 909 -20.96 -17.10 5.92
N VAL A 910 -20.93 -17.68 4.73
CA VAL A 910 -21.73 -17.26 3.58
C VAL A 910 -22.64 -18.43 3.19
N ALA A 911 -23.94 -18.32 3.50
CA ALA A 911 -24.93 -19.33 3.17
C ALA A 911 -25.88 -18.81 2.08
N ALA A 912 -26.05 -19.57 0.99
CA ALA A 912 -27.12 -19.28 0.03
C ALA A 912 -28.46 -19.78 0.60
N ILE A 913 -29.47 -18.92 0.63
CA ILE A 913 -30.81 -19.25 1.13
C ILE A 913 -31.85 -19.14 0.01
N ASP A 914 -32.90 -19.95 0.11
CA ASP A 914 -34.04 -19.87 -0.79
C ASP A 914 -34.88 -18.62 -0.50
N VAL A 915 -35.48 -18.03 -1.54
CA VAL A 915 -36.30 -16.82 -1.44
C VAL A 915 -37.48 -17.02 -0.48
N SER A 916 -38.06 -18.22 -0.44
CA SER A 916 -39.17 -18.55 0.46
C SER A 916 -38.77 -18.48 1.94
N ALA A 917 -37.48 -18.63 2.27
CA ALA A 917 -36.99 -18.50 3.64
C ALA A 917 -37.15 -17.08 4.19
N LEU A 918 -37.18 -16.05 3.33
CA LEU A 918 -37.37 -14.65 3.74
C LEU A 918 -38.71 -14.43 4.46
N SER A 919 -39.75 -15.17 4.07
CA SER A 919 -41.08 -15.08 4.67
C SER A 919 -41.17 -15.51 6.14
N GLY A 920 -40.15 -16.22 6.63
CA GLY A 920 -40.00 -16.64 8.03
C GLY A 920 -39.00 -15.82 8.83
N MET A 921 -38.36 -14.81 8.23
CA MET A 921 -37.35 -13.96 8.87
C MET A 921 -37.93 -12.59 9.23
N GLU A 922 -37.59 -12.08 10.42
CA GLU A 922 -37.95 -10.72 10.82
C GLU A 922 -36.92 -9.72 10.26
N ILE A 923 -37.26 -9.15 9.11
CA ILE A 923 -36.42 -8.15 8.43
C ILE A 923 -36.78 -6.78 9.01
N GLY A 924 -35.78 -6.10 9.58
CA GLY A 924 -35.95 -4.77 10.18
C GLY A 924 -35.97 -3.64 9.16
N GLY A 925 -35.34 -3.84 8.00
CA GLY A 925 -35.39 -2.90 6.89
C GLY A 925 -34.73 -3.44 5.63
N THR A 926 -35.16 -2.92 4.48
CA THR A 926 -34.69 -3.34 3.16
C THR A 926 -34.14 -2.13 2.38
N LEU A 927 -32.96 -2.25 1.77
CA LEU A 927 -32.34 -1.23 0.93
C LEU A 927 -32.35 -1.66 -0.53
N VAL A 928 -32.97 -0.85 -1.40
CA VAL A 928 -33.12 -1.15 -2.83
C VAL A 928 -32.79 0.06 -3.69
N GLY A 929 -32.36 -0.18 -4.93
CA GLY A 929 -32.14 0.87 -5.92
C GLY A 929 -33.31 1.00 -6.89
N LEU A 930 -33.73 2.23 -7.18
CA LEU A 930 -34.67 2.55 -8.26
C LEU A 930 -33.93 2.59 -9.60
N GLY A 931 -33.48 1.43 -10.07
CA GLY A 931 -32.69 1.27 -11.28
C GLY A 931 -33.52 1.18 -12.57
N PHE A 932 -32.84 1.28 -13.71
CA PHE A 932 -33.44 1.16 -15.04
C PHE A 932 -33.30 -0.24 -15.67
N GLU A 933 -32.45 -1.11 -15.15
CA GLU A 933 -32.26 -2.48 -15.68
C GLU A 933 -33.45 -3.38 -15.31
N ASP A 934 -33.91 -4.24 -16.23
CA ASP A 934 -35.06 -5.14 -16.01
C ASP A 934 -34.89 -6.07 -14.81
N ARG A 935 -33.68 -6.57 -14.58
CA ARG A 935 -33.32 -7.36 -13.39
C ARG A 935 -33.57 -6.62 -12.07
N THR A 936 -33.55 -5.29 -12.09
CA THR A 936 -33.81 -4.47 -10.90
C THR A 936 -35.29 -4.54 -10.55
N LEU A 937 -36.17 -4.37 -11.54
CA LEU A 937 -37.60 -4.51 -11.34
C LEU A 937 -37.95 -5.92 -10.87
N ALA A 938 -37.47 -6.95 -11.57
CA ALA A 938 -37.74 -8.34 -11.23
C ALA A 938 -37.25 -8.71 -9.82
N SER A 939 -36.08 -8.22 -9.41
CA SER A 939 -35.59 -8.44 -8.04
C SER A 939 -36.49 -7.79 -7.00
N ASN A 940 -36.98 -6.58 -7.25
CA ASN A 940 -37.87 -5.88 -6.32
C ASN A 940 -39.25 -6.53 -6.23
N GLU A 941 -39.82 -6.98 -7.35
CA GLU A 941 -41.08 -7.74 -7.36
C GLU A 941 -40.96 -9.06 -6.58
N LEU A 942 -39.85 -9.78 -6.78
CA LEU A 942 -39.54 -11.01 -6.04
C LEU A 942 -39.45 -10.76 -4.53
N LEU A 943 -38.76 -9.70 -4.12
CA LEU A 943 -38.59 -9.37 -2.71
C LEU A 943 -39.89 -8.84 -2.08
N ALA A 944 -40.64 -7.98 -2.77
CA ALA A 944 -41.92 -7.47 -2.31
C ALA A 944 -42.94 -8.59 -2.05
N ALA A 945 -42.87 -9.68 -2.83
CA ALA A 945 -43.74 -10.85 -2.62
C ALA A 945 -43.36 -11.70 -1.39
N ASN A 946 -42.13 -11.59 -0.86
CA ASN A 946 -41.60 -12.52 0.14
C ASN A 946 -41.20 -11.85 1.48
N VAL A 947 -40.96 -10.54 1.49
CA VAL A 947 -40.67 -9.75 2.71
C VAL A 947 -41.98 -9.25 3.31
N LYS A 948 -42.18 -9.45 4.62
CA LYS A 948 -43.45 -9.19 5.31
C LYS A 948 -43.43 -8.03 6.30
N SER A 949 -42.25 -7.52 6.65
CA SER A 949 -42.07 -6.50 7.67
C SER A 949 -40.84 -5.64 7.38
N GLY A 950 -40.78 -4.47 8.02
CA GLY A 950 -39.65 -3.55 7.94
C GLY A 950 -39.88 -2.38 6.99
N LEU A 951 -39.07 -1.33 7.15
CA LEU A 951 -39.11 -0.15 6.29
C LEU A 951 -38.30 -0.40 5.00
N VAL A 952 -38.86 -0.07 3.85
CA VAL A 952 -38.17 -0.16 2.55
C VAL A 952 -37.56 1.19 2.21
N HIS A 953 -36.23 1.24 2.13
CA HIS A 953 -35.49 2.41 1.70
C HIS A 953 -35.12 2.27 0.23
N THR A 954 -35.68 3.16 -0.59
CA THR A 954 -35.46 3.21 -2.03
C THR A 954 -34.49 4.32 -2.39
N ILE A 955 -33.48 4.02 -3.20
CA ILE A 955 -32.49 5.00 -3.66
C ILE A 955 -32.83 5.46 -5.07
N ARG A 956 -33.12 6.76 -5.23
CA ARG A 956 -33.37 7.38 -6.52
C ARG A 956 -32.07 7.82 -7.20
N TYR A 957 -31.91 7.41 -8.45
CA TYR A 957 -30.84 7.87 -9.36
C TYR A 957 -31.37 8.94 -10.33
N ASP A 958 -30.48 9.57 -11.09
CA ASP A 958 -30.84 10.62 -12.05
C ASP A 958 -31.78 10.11 -13.16
N HIS A 959 -31.65 8.82 -13.53
CA HIS A 959 -32.54 8.17 -14.48
C HIS A 959 -33.72 7.50 -13.77
N ALA A 960 -34.93 7.82 -14.23
CA ALA A 960 -36.16 7.32 -13.61
C ALA A 960 -36.38 5.80 -13.79
N GLY A 961 -35.95 5.22 -14.92
CA GLY A 961 -36.02 3.77 -15.15
C GLY A 961 -37.36 3.14 -14.80
N HIS A 962 -37.32 2.06 -14.01
CA HIS A 962 -38.50 1.33 -13.51
C HIS A 962 -38.98 1.84 -12.14
N ALA A 963 -38.59 3.05 -11.72
CA ALA A 963 -38.82 3.55 -10.35
C ALA A 963 -40.30 3.49 -9.91
N ALA A 964 -41.23 3.88 -10.77
CA ALA A 964 -42.66 3.88 -10.44
C ALA A 964 -43.22 2.47 -10.23
N ALA A 965 -42.79 1.51 -11.07
CA ALA A 965 -43.21 0.11 -10.96
C ALA A 965 -42.63 -0.55 -9.70
N ILE A 966 -41.34 -0.30 -9.41
CA ILE A 966 -40.67 -0.81 -8.20
C ILE A 966 -41.39 -0.33 -6.93
N LYS A 967 -41.70 0.98 -6.84
CA LYS A 967 -42.44 1.52 -5.69
C LYS A 967 -43.83 0.91 -5.56
N SER A 968 -44.55 0.81 -6.67
CA SER A 968 -45.88 0.23 -6.68
C SER A 968 -45.88 -1.23 -6.20
N ALA A 969 -44.84 -2.00 -6.52
CA ALA A 969 -44.69 -3.37 -6.04
C ALA A 969 -44.56 -3.44 -4.50
N TRP A 970 -43.74 -2.57 -3.90
CA TRP A 970 -43.56 -2.51 -2.45
C TRP A 970 -44.79 -1.96 -1.71
N GLU A 971 -45.43 -0.92 -2.26
CA GLU A 971 -46.67 -0.35 -1.70
C GLU A 971 -47.83 -1.36 -1.76
N ALA A 972 -47.94 -2.12 -2.87
CA ALA A 972 -48.94 -3.18 -3.01
C ALA A 972 -48.73 -4.35 -2.04
N ALA A 973 -47.49 -4.60 -1.61
CA ALA A 973 -47.17 -5.55 -0.55
C ALA A 973 -47.52 -5.03 0.86
N GLY A 974 -47.99 -3.78 0.99
CA GLY A 974 -48.38 -3.17 2.25
C GLY A 974 -47.22 -2.70 3.12
N LEU A 975 -46.02 -2.55 2.55
CA LEU A 975 -44.82 -2.10 3.26
C LEU A 975 -44.64 -0.59 3.14
N GLU A 976 -44.11 0.03 4.18
CA GLU A 976 -43.76 1.45 4.17
C GLU A 976 -42.53 1.68 3.29
N VAL A 977 -42.60 2.67 2.39
CA VAL A 977 -41.53 3.00 1.45
C VAL A 977 -41.05 4.42 1.72
N SER A 978 -39.74 4.56 1.95
CA SER A 978 -39.06 5.85 1.99
C SER A 978 -38.16 6.00 0.76
N GLU A 979 -38.09 7.20 0.20
CA GLU A 979 -37.18 7.51 -0.90
C GLU A 979 -36.06 8.43 -0.43
N THR A 980 -34.83 8.17 -0.90
CA THR A 980 -33.68 9.06 -0.71
C THR A 980 -32.92 9.21 -2.03
N GLU A 981 -32.48 10.44 -2.34
CA GLU A 981 -31.62 10.68 -3.50
C GLU A 981 -30.24 10.07 -3.31
N TYR A 982 -29.64 9.56 -4.39
CA TYR A 982 -28.30 8.94 -4.38
C TYR A 982 -27.24 9.79 -3.67
N ARG A 983 -27.17 11.10 -3.96
CA ARG A 983 -26.18 12.00 -3.37
C ARG A 983 -26.34 12.13 -1.85
N THR A 984 -27.58 12.16 -1.37
CA THR A 984 -27.89 12.22 0.06
C THR A 984 -27.56 10.88 0.73
N ALA A 985 -27.91 9.76 0.11
CA ALA A 985 -27.61 8.43 0.63
C ALA A 985 -26.10 8.14 0.71
N MET A 986 -25.30 8.71 -0.19
CA MET A 986 -23.83 8.65 -0.13
C MET A 986 -23.23 9.40 1.06
N LEU A 987 -23.90 10.44 1.56
CA LEU A 987 -23.46 11.20 2.74
C LEU A 987 -23.96 10.56 4.03
N ALA A 988 -25.19 10.03 4.03
CA ALA A 988 -25.82 9.41 5.17
C ALA A 988 -26.70 8.24 4.73
N LEU A 989 -26.19 7.02 4.90
CA LEU A 989 -26.93 5.81 4.63
C LEU A 989 -28.07 5.61 5.65
N PRO A 990 -29.25 5.12 5.25
CA PRO A 990 -30.36 4.81 6.17
C PRO A 990 -29.93 3.81 7.25
N ARG A 991 -30.45 3.92 8.48
CA ARG A 991 -30.17 2.95 9.57
C ARG A 991 -31.33 1.98 9.73
N PHE A 992 -31.04 0.71 10.03
CA PHE A 992 -32.06 -0.33 10.24
C PHE A 992 -32.03 -0.82 11.69
N SER A 993 -33.19 -1.01 12.32
CA SER A 993 -33.31 -1.44 13.72
C SER A 993 -33.08 -2.94 13.96
N GLY A 994 -33.04 -3.75 12.89
CA GLY A 994 -32.88 -5.21 12.94
C GLY A 994 -32.07 -5.75 11.76
N LEU A 995 -32.32 -7.01 11.36
CA LEU A 995 -31.66 -7.63 10.21
C LEU A 995 -31.93 -6.84 8.93
N ALA A 996 -30.87 -6.45 8.24
CA ALA A 996 -30.94 -5.69 7.01
C ALA A 996 -30.91 -6.62 5.79
N LEU A 997 -31.78 -6.34 4.81
CA LEU A 997 -31.75 -6.94 3.48
C LEU A 997 -31.31 -5.90 2.45
N ILE A 998 -30.24 -6.17 1.72
CA ILE A 998 -29.67 -5.26 0.72
C ILE A 998 -29.79 -5.89 -0.67
N ASP A 999 -30.63 -5.31 -1.54
CA ASP A 999 -30.70 -5.70 -2.94
C ASP A 999 -29.63 -4.97 -3.75
N ILE A 1000 -28.62 -5.70 -4.20
CA ILE A 1000 -27.52 -5.13 -4.98
C ILE A 1000 -27.88 -5.00 -6.46
N SER A 1001 -28.99 -5.59 -6.93
CA SER A 1001 -29.38 -5.65 -8.35
C SER A 1001 -29.54 -4.26 -8.96
N GLY A 1002 -30.14 -3.33 -8.22
CA GLY A 1002 -30.31 -1.92 -8.61
C GLY A 1002 -29.31 -0.93 -7.98
N LEU A 1003 -28.50 -1.35 -7.01
CA LEU A 1003 -27.60 -0.44 -6.29
C LEU A 1003 -26.27 -0.19 -7.02
N SER A 1004 -25.72 1.02 -6.84
CA SER A 1004 -24.36 1.36 -7.25
C SER A 1004 -23.32 0.74 -6.31
N LYS A 1005 -22.13 0.41 -6.84
CA LYS A 1005 -21.04 -0.20 -6.03
C LYS A 1005 -20.67 0.59 -4.77
N PRO A 1006 -20.62 1.94 -4.78
CA PRO A 1006 -20.41 2.72 -3.56
C PRO A 1006 -21.42 2.40 -2.45
N LEU A 1007 -22.72 2.38 -2.77
CA LEU A 1007 -23.76 2.08 -1.78
C LEU A 1007 -23.74 0.61 -1.34
N ILE A 1008 -23.48 -0.31 -2.27
CA ILE A 1008 -23.30 -1.74 -1.95
C ILE A 1008 -22.19 -1.90 -0.91
N PHE A 1009 -21.03 -1.31 -1.19
CA PHE A 1009 -19.86 -1.39 -0.32
C PHE A 1009 -20.13 -0.79 1.06
N SER A 1010 -20.59 0.47 1.10
CA SER A 1010 -20.78 1.19 2.36
C SER A 1010 -21.90 0.60 3.22
N ALA A 1011 -23.01 0.15 2.62
CA ALA A 1011 -24.13 -0.42 3.37
C ALA A 1011 -23.78 -1.78 3.97
N ILE A 1012 -23.25 -2.71 3.17
CA ILE A 1012 -22.88 -4.06 3.65
C ILE A 1012 -21.80 -3.98 4.72
N ARG A 1013 -20.76 -3.17 4.48
CA ARG A 1013 -19.68 -2.98 5.46
C ARG A 1013 -20.22 -2.51 6.80
N ARG A 1014 -21.09 -1.49 6.81
CA ARG A 1014 -21.65 -0.95 8.05
C ARG A 1014 -22.50 -1.97 8.79
N GLU A 1015 -23.39 -2.69 8.09
CA GLU A 1015 -24.24 -3.70 8.75
C GLU A 1015 -23.40 -4.85 9.35
N LEU A 1016 -22.33 -5.26 8.68
CA LEU A 1016 -21.40 -6.27 9.21
C LEU A 1016 -20.60 -5.76 10.41
N GLN A 1017 -20.20 -4.48 10.42
CA GLN A 1017 -19.51 -3.87 11.55
C GLN A 1017 -20.44 -3.71 12.76
N GLU A 1018 -21.65 -3.21 12.56
CA GLU A 1018 -22.59 -2.90 13.65
C GLU A 1018 -23.32 -4.14 14.19
N LYS A 1019 -23.62 -5.13 13.33
CA LYS A 1019 -24.51 -6.26 13.67
C LYS A 1019 -23.90 -7.64 13.45
N GLY A 1020 -22.77 -7.72 12.74
CA GLY A 1020 -22.14 -9.00 12.40
C GLY A 1020 -22.93 -9.86 11.39
N ARG A 1021 -24.07 -9.38 10.86
CA ARG A 1021 -24.91 -10.16 9.94
C ARG A 1021 -25.70 -9.27 8.97
N VAL A 1022 -25.82 -9.70 7.72
CA VAL A 1022 -26.60 -9.01 6.67
C VAL A 1022 -27.10 -10.00 5.61
N LEU A 1023 -28.31 -9.74 5.07
CA LEU A 1023 -28.82 -10.47 3.91
C LEU A 1023 -28.53 -9.67 2.63
N VAL A 1024 -28.06 -10.34 1.59
CA VAL A 1024 -27.74 -9.72 0.30
C VAL A 1024 -28.48 -10.44 -0.82
N CYS A 1025 -29.34 -9.72 -1.55
CA CYS A 1025 -30.03 -10.23 -2.74
C CYS A 1025 -29.32 -9.75 -4.01
N HIS A 1026 -29.11 -10.67 -4.96
CA HIS A 1026 -28.55 -10.38 -6.27
C HIS A 1026 -29.30 -11.13 -7.37
N MET A 1027 -29.84 -10.37 -8.32
CA MET A 1027 -30.41 -10.87 -9.57
C MET A 1027 -29.39 -10.71 -10.70
N SER A 1028 -29.04 -11.80 -11.39
CA SER A 1028 -28.18 -11.73 -12.58
C SER A 1028 -28.94 -11.23 -13.82
N ALA A 1029 -28.23 -10.91 -14.89
CA ALA A 1029 -28.84 -10.58 -16.19
C ALA A 1029 -28.60 -11.75 -17.16
N GLU A 1030 -29.49 -11.93 -18.14
CA GLU A 1030 -29.31 -12.94 -19.19
C GLU A 1030 -28.20 -12.54 -20.16
N GLN A 1031 -28.16 -11.27 -20.52
CA GLN A 1031 -27.17 -10.70 -21.45
C GLN A 1031 -26.39 -9.60 -20.76
N HIS A 1032 -25.08 -9.65 -20.89
CA HIS A 1032 -24.20 -8.61 -20.36
C HIS A 1032 -23.46 -7.91 -21.50
N TYR A 1033 -23.40 -6.57 -21.43
CA TYR A 1033 -22.60 -5.76 -22.37
C TYR A 1033 -21.14 -5.60 -21.88
N PRO A 1034 -20.12 -5.61 -22.77
CA PRO A 1034 -20.19 -5.86 -24.22
C PRO A 1034 -20.68 -7.27 -24.54
N LEU A 1035 -21.43 -7.41 -25.64
CA LEU A 1035 -22.04 -8.67 -26.06
C LEU A 1035 -20.97 -9.68 -26.49
N GLN A 1036 -21.28 -10.96 -26.37
CA GLN A 1036 -20.33 -12.03 -26.70
C GLN A 1036 -19.85 -11.96 -28.16
N ALA A 1037 -20.77 -11.70 -29.11
CA ALA A 1037 -20.44 -11.56 -30.53
C ALA A 1037 -19.49 -10.38 -30.80
N ASP A 1038 -19.65 -9.25 -30.09
CA ASP A 1038 -18.76 -8.10 -30.21
C ASP A 1038 -17.35 -8.44 -29.74
N LEU A 1039 -17.25 -9.18 -28.63
CA LEU A 1039 -15.97 -9.60 -28.05
C LEU A 1039 -15.24 -10.63 -28.92
N GLU A 1040 -15.97 -11.52 -29.60
CA GLU A 1040 -15.39 -12.50 -30.53
C GLU A 1040 -14.73 -11.85 -31.76
N SER A 1041 -15.29 -10.74 -32.24
CA SER A 1041 -14.75 -9.97 -33.38
C SER A 1041 -13.32 -9.44 -33.10
N ILE A 1042 -13.04 -9.07 -31.85
CA ILE A 1042 -11.74 -8.56 -31.38
C ILE A 1042 -10.64 -9.61 -31.57
N PHE A 1043 -10.94 -10.90 -31.28
CA PHE A 1043 -9.96 -11.98 -31.38
C PHE A 1043 -9.67 -12.43 -32.83
N THR A 1044 -10.40 -11.90 -33.81
CA THR A 1044 -10.09 -12.12 -35.23
C THR A 1044 -8.86 -11.29 -35.65
N ALA A 1045 -8.66 -10.10 -35.05
CA ALA A 1045 -7.48 -9.26 -35.25
C ALA A 1045 -6.22 -9.82 -34.57
N GLU A 1046 -6.36 -10.52 -33.43
CA GLU A 1046 -5.26 -11.21 -32.73
C GLU A 1046 -4.57 -12.24 -33.64
N LYS A 1047 -5.35 -12.98 -34.44
CA LYS A 1047 -4.83 -13.96 -35.41
C LYS A 1047 -4.00 -13.34 -36.54
N ALA A 1048 -4.18 -12.05 -36.83
CA ALA A 1048 -3.42 -11.33 -37.86
C ALA A 1048 -2.02 -10.90 -37.40
N LYS A 1049 -1.65 -11.10 -36.12
CA LYS A 1049 -0.41 -10.61 -35.50
C LYS A 1049 -0.18 -9.10 -35.74
N ASP A 1050 -1.26 -8.31 -35.75
CA ASP A 1050 -1.20 -6.86 -35.78
C ASP A 1050 -1.59 -6.31 -34.39
N PRO A 1051 -0.61 -5.99 -33.54
CA PRO A 1051 -0.87 -5.47 -32.20
C PRO A 1051 -1.62 -4.14 -32.23
N ILE A 1052 -1.43 -3.30 -33.26
CA ILE A 1052 -2.02 -1.96 -33.32
C ILE A 1052 -3.53 -2.09 -33.62
N ALA A 1053 -3.92 -2.95 -34.56
CA ALA A 1053 -5.31 -3.19 -34.89
C ALA A 1053 -6.10 -3.85 -33.74
N LEU A 1054 -5.49 -4.80 -33.03
CA LEU A 1054 -6.08 -5.42 -31.84
C LEU A 1054 -6.35 -4.36 -30.76
N LEU A 1055 -5.38 -3.50 -30.49
CA LEU A 1055 -5.47 -2.45 -29.49
C LEU A 1055 -6.50 -1.36 -29.86
N GLU A 1056 -6.66 -1.02 -31.14
CA GLU A 1056 -7.72 -0.12 -31.61
C GLU A 1056 -9.12 -0.74 -31.45
N SER A 1057 -9.27 -2.04 -31.75
CA SER A 1057 -10.55 -2.73 -31.60
C SER A 1057 -11.02 -2.81 -30.13
N LEU A 1058 -10.08 -2.97 -29.18
CA LEU A 1058 -10.38 -2.96 -27.75
C LEU A 1058 -10.96 -1.62 -27.29
N GLY A 1059 -10.46 -0.48 -27.80
CA GLY A 1059 -10.98 0.84 -27.46
C GLY A 1059 -12.40 1.11 -28.00
N GLN A 1060 -12.78 0.48 -29.11
CA GLN A 1060 -14.08 0.69 -29.75
C GLN A 1060 -15.23 -0.11 -29.09
N VAL A 1061 -14.93 -1.25 -28.48
CA VAL A 1061 -15.92 -2.15 -27.85
C VAL A 1061 -16.39 -1.65 -26.46
N LEU A 1062 -15.73 -0.62 -25.91
CA LEU A 1062 -15.90 -0.14 -24.53
C LEU A 1062 -17.01 0.90 -24.27
N LYS A 1063 -17.94 1.16 -25.20
CA LYS A 1063 -18.95 2.20 -24.95
C LYS A 1063 -20.03 1.66 -24.02
N GLY A 1064 -20.01 2.05 -22.76
CA GLY A 1064 -21.09 1.90 -21.79
C GLY A 1064 -21.01 2.95 -20.68
N GLU A 1065 -19.89 3.67 -20.66
CA GLU A 1065 -19.48 4.67 -19.71
C GLU A 1065 -18.70 5.72 -20.49
N GLU A 1066 -18.92 7.00 -20.19
CA GLU A 1066 -18.18 8.10 -20.79
C GLU A 1066 -17.29 8.75 -19.70
N GLY A 1067 -15.98 8.82 -19.99
CA GLY A 1067 -15.01 9.56 -19.19
C GLY A 1067 -15.16 11.09 -19.35
N PRO A 1068 -14.37 11.89 -18.61
CA PRO A 1068 -13.34 11.48 -17.67
C PRO A 1068 -13.93 10.82 -16.40
N TYR A 1069 -13.17 9.91 -15.80
CA TYR A 1069 -13.52 9.25 -14.55
C TYR A 1069 -13.07 10.09 -13.35
N LYS A 1070 -13.91 10.15 -12.31
CA LYS A 1070 -13.60 10.81 -11.04
C LYS A 1070 -13.44 9.80 -9.91
N ASP A 1071 -12.39 9.95 -9.13
CA ASP A 1071 -12.14 9.18 -7.91
C ASP A 1071 -13.21 9.46 -6.85
N VAL A 1072 -13.79 8.40 -6.30
CA VAL A 1072 -14.68 8.42 -5.13
C VAL A 1072 -14.05 7.55 -4.06
N LYS A 1073 -13.74 8.17 -2.91
CA LYS A 1073 -13.26 7.51 -1.70
C LYS A 1073 -14.45 6.95 -0.91
N LEU A 1074 -14.34 5.72 -0.43
CA LEU A 1074 -15.41 5.06 0.33
C LEU A 1074 -15.03 4.76 1.79
N LEU A 1075 -13.75 4.87 2.12
CA LEU A 1075 -13.21 4.68 3.46
C LEU A 1075 -12.43 5.91 3.92
N ASP A 1076 -12.37 6.08 5.24
CA ASP A 1076 -11.58 7.10 5.91
C ASP A 1076 -10.80 6.43 7.06
N GLU A 1077 -9.93 5.47 6.73
CA GLU A 1077 -9.17 4.69 7.71
C GLU A 1077 -7.86 5.39 8.13
N ASP A 1078 -7.52 5.31 9.42
CA ASP A 1078 -6.34 5.97 10.00
C ASP A 1078 -5.13 5.06 9.78
N VAL A 1079 -4.41 5.26 8.68
CA VAL A 1079 -3.24 4.45 8.29
C VAL A 1079 -1.96 5.28 8.21
N ASP A 1080 -0.82 4.66 8.56
CA ASP A 1080 0.50 5.25 8.40
C ASP A 1080 0.78 5.45 6.91
N LEU A 1081 0.66 6.70 6.46
CA LEU A 1081 0.82 7.04 5.06
C LEU A 1081 2.25 6.81 4.54
N SER A 1082 3.25 6.61 5.41
CA SER A 1082 4.65 6.35 5.02
C SER A 1082 4.92 4.91 4.56
N ARG A 1083 4.04 3.97 4.86
CA ARG A 1083 4.15 2.59 4.38
C ARG A 1083 3.88 2.49 2.88
N SER A 1084 4.41 1.44 2.27
CA SER A 1084 4.12 1.09 0.87
C SER A 1084 2.62 0.86 0.67
N ARG A 1085 2.11 1.14 -0.52
CA ARG A 1085 0.72 1.04 -0.90
C ARG A 1085 0.53 -0.11 -1.88
N ALA A 1086 -0.35 -1.02 -1.56
CA ALA A 1086 -0.72 -2.16 -2.38
C ALA A 1086 -2.16 -2.02 -2.86
N LEU A 1087 -2.41 -2.18 -4.15
CA LEU A 1087 -3.76 -2.19 -4.72
C LEU A 1087 -4.20 -3.63 -5.02
N LEU A 1088 -5.35 -4.02 -4.48
CA LEU A 1088 -6.12 -5.17 -4.97
C LEU A 1088 -7.24 -4.64 -5.86
N ALA A 1089 -7.21 -4.94 -7.16
CA ALA A 1089 -8.24 -4.50 -8.11
C ALA A 1089 -8.74 -5.65 -8.97
N PHE A 1090 -9.93 -5.48 -9.54
CA PHE A 1090 -10.57 -6.53 -10.33
C PHE A 1090 -10.55 -6.19 -11.82
N ALA A 1091 -10.12 -7.13 -12.65
CA ALA A 1091 -10.24 -6.98 -14.09
C ALA A 1091 -11.67 -7.24 -14.56
N SER A 1092 -12.10 -6.47 -15.55
CA SER A 1092 -13.36 -6.69 -16.25
C SER A 1092 -13.19 -6.37 -17.73
N ALA A 1093 -14.13 -6.80 -18.57
CA ALA A 1093 -14.15 -6.41 -19.97
C ALA A 1093 -14.22 -4.88 -20.15
N LYS A 1094 -14.82 -4.15 -19.18
CA LYS A 1094 -14.82 -2.69 -19.08
C LYS A 1094 -13.56 -2.20 -18.34
N HIS A 1095 -12.41 -2.27 -19.00
CA HIS A 1095 -11.09 -2.09 -18.37
C HIS A 1095 -10.70 -0.63 -18.09
N GLU A 1096 -11.38 0.36 -18.68
CA GLU A 1096 -11.03 1.79 -18.53
C GLU A 1096 -11.01 2.29 -17.08
N ARG A 1097 -11.85 1.74 -16.20
CA ARG A 1097 -11.83 2.11 -14.77
C ARG A 1097 -10.53 1.71 -14.08
N LEU A 1098 -10.01 0.52 -14.38
CA LEU A 1098 -8.76 0.03 -13.82
C LEU A 1098 -7.58 0.87 -14.34
N SER A 1099 -7.53 1.10 -15.64
CA SER A 1099 -6.50 1.95 -16.25
C SER A 1099 -6.54 3.39 -15.73
N SER A 1100 -7.73 3.98 -15.59
CA SER A 1100 -7.91 5.34 -15.08
C SER A 1100 -7.48 5.47 -13.61
N LEU A 1101 -7.81 4.48 -12.77
CA LEU A 1101 -7.35 4.44 -11.38
C LEU A 1101 -5.82 4.46 -11.30
N LEU A 1102 -5.16 3.66 -12.13
CA LEU A 1102 -3.71 3.52 -12.13
C LEU A 1102 -2.97 4.68 -12.83
N ASP A 1103 -3.64 5.50 -13.65
CA ASP A 1103 -3.09 6.77 -14.13
C ASP A 1103 -3.12 7.86 -13.06
N GLN A 1104 -4.24 7.93 -12.33
CA GLN A 1104 -4.50 8.97 -11.33
C GLN A 1104 -3.73 8.70 -10.03
N ARG A 1105 -3.43 7.43 -9.74
CA ARG A 1105 -2.80 7.01 -8.48
C ARG A 1105 -1.65 6.04 -8.70
N GLU A 1106 -0.65 6.17 -7.86
CA GLU A 1106 0.51 5.29 -7.86
C GLU A 1106 0.44 4.29 -6.70
N PHE A 1107 0.97 3.09 -6.93
CA PHE A 1107 1.01 2.00 -5.97
C PHE A 1107 2.38 1.30 -6.08
N ASP A 1108 2.90 0.82 -4.95
CA ASP A 1108 4.14 0.05 -4.88
C ASP A 1108 3.94 -1.40 -5.33
N TYR A 1109 2.72 -1.91 -5.18
CA TYR A 1109 2.30 -3.24 -5.60
C TYR A 1109 0.87 -3.21 -6.15
N VAL A 1110 0.62 -3.94 -7.24
CA VAL A 1110 -0.72 -4.03 -7.84
C VAL A 1110 -1.08 -5.48 -8.15
N GLU A 1111 -2.07 -6.05 -7.48
CA GLU A 1111 -2.63 -7.34 -7.86
C GLU A 1111 -3.97 -7.14 -8.57
N VAL A 1112 -4.02 -7.56 -9.83
CA VAL A 1112 -5.21 -7.54 -10.66
C VAL A 1112 -5.84 -8.94 -10.68
N ILE A 1113 -7.01 -9.04 -10.09
CA ILE A 1113 -7.79 -10.28 -9.98
C ILE A 1113 -8.64 -10.41 -11.23
N ALA A 1114 -8.33 -11.41 -12.05
CA ALA A 1114 -9.02 -11.69 -13.31
C ALA A 1114 -9.90 -12.96 -13.20
N PRO A 1115 -11.03 -13.02 -13.91
CA PRO A 1115 -11.86 -14.22 -13.93
C PRO A 1115 -11.14 -15.40 -14.59
N THR A 1116 -11.38 -16.61 -14.09
CA THR A 1116 -11.01 -17.87 -14.77
C THR A 1116 -11.97 -18.19 -15.92
N GLY A 1117 -11.49 -18.93 -16.93
CA GLY A 1117 -12.31 -19.41 -18.05
C GLY A 1117 -11.91 -18.84 -19.43
N ASP A 1118 -12.34 -19.52 -20.49
CA ASP A 1118 -12.01 -19.21 -21.89
C ASP A 1118 -13.12 -18.44 -22.63
N GLU A 1119 -14.20 -18.07 -21.94
CA GLU A 1119 -15.26 -17.26 -22.53
C GLU A 1119 -14.71 -15.92 -23.05
N PRO A 1120 -15.22 -15.37 -24.17
CA PRO A 1120 -14.70 -14.15 -24.79
C PRO A 1120 -14.54 -12.98 -23.80
N ARG A 1121 -15.48 -12.85 -22.86
CA ARG A 1121 -15.45 -11.85 -21.79
C ARG A 1121 -14.31 -12.07 -20.79
N ALA A 1122 -14.11 -13.32 -20.35
CA ALA A 1122 -13.00 -13.67 -19.47
C ALA A 1122 -11.66 -13.46 -20.17
N ARG A 1123 -11.55 -13.82 -21.45
CA ARG A 1123 -10.36 -13.57 -22.28
C ARG A 1123 -10.03 -12.08 -22.40
N VAL A 1124 -11.01 -11.22 -22.68
CA VAL A 1124 -10.79 -9.77 -22.75
C VAL A 1124 -10.38 -9.20 -21.39
N ALA A 1125 -11.02 -9.64 -20.30
CA ALA A 1125 -10.64 -9.22 -18.95
C ALA A 1125 -9.19 -9.63 -18.61
N ASN A 1126 -8.79 -10.87 -18.94
CA ASN A 1126 -7.42 -11.35 -18.75
C ASN A 1126 -6.43 -10.57 -19.61
N TYR A 1127 -6.74 -10.32 -20.89
CA TYR A 1127 -5.88 -9.53 -21.77
C TYR A 1127 -5.70 -8.10 -21.22
N ALA A 1128 -6.78 -7.46 -20.79
CA ALA A 1128 -6.71 -6.13 -20.19
C ALA A 1128 -5.90 -6.14 -18.87
N ALA A 1129 -6.07 -7.16 -18.03
CA ALA A 1129 -5.28 -7.33 -16.81
C ALA A 1129 -3.79 -7.48 -17.12
N GLU A 1130 -3.43 -8.33 -18.07
CA GLU A 1130 -2.05 -8.57 -18.50
C GLU A 1130 -1.45 -7.31 -19.12
N PHE A 1131 -2.21 -6.60 -19.94
CA PHE A 1131 -1.80 -5.33 -20.54
C PHE A 1131 -1.51 -4.27 -19.46
N VAL A 1132 -2.43 -4.09 -18.52
CA VAL A 1132 -2.26 -3.16 -17.39
C VAL A 1132 -1.03 -3.57 -16.58
N CYS A 1133 -0.93 -4.82 -16.16
CA CYS A 1133 0.21 -5.30 -15.38
C CYS A 1133 1.56 -5.17 -16.13
N GLN A 1134 1.58 -5.26 -17.46
CA GLN A 1134 2.80 -5.02 -18.22
C GLN A 1134 3.29 -3.56 -18.17
N ASN A 1135 2.41 -2.61 -17.87
CA ASN A 1135 2.74 -1.19 -17.75
C ASN A 1135 3.18 -0.80 -16.33
N PHE A 1136 2.75 -1.55 -15.31
CA PHE A 1136 3.07 -1.31 -13.90
C PHE A 1136 4.06 -2.35 -13.36
N GLN A 1137 5.09 -1.90 -12.65
CA GLN A 1137 6.03 -2.81 -12.01
C GLN A 1137 5.48 -3.34 -10.69
N ASN A 1138 5.99 -4.49 -10.24
CA ASN A 1138 5.44 -5.20 -9.08
C ASN A 1138 3.93 -5.39 -9.16
N SER A 1139 3.48 -5.72 -10.37
CA SER A 1139 2.11 -6.07 -10.62
C SER A 1139 1.98 -7.56 -10.94
N LYS A 1140 0.85 -8.14 -10.57
CA LYS A 1140 0.54 -9.54 -10.79
C LYS A 1140 -0.89 -9.66 -11.27
N VAL A 1141 -1.09 -10.47 -12.31
CA VAL A 1141 -2.42 -10.96 -12.65
C VAL A 1141 -2.63 -12.28 -11.93
N THR A 1142 -3.68 -12.38 -11.14
CA THR A 1142 -4.08 -13.64 -10.50
C THR A 1142 -5.47 -14.02 -10.98
N ARG A 1143 -5.61 -15.27 -11.43
CA ARG A 1143 -6.86 -15.78 -11.97
C ARG A 1143 -7.64 -16.46 -10.85
N VAL A 1144 -8.86 -15.99 -10.59
CA VAL A 1144 -9.74 -16.48 -9.53
C VAL A 1144 -11.16 -16.67 -10.11
N PRO A 1145 -11.87 -17.75 -9.77
CA PRO A 1145 -13.28 -17.91 -10.14
C PRO A 1145 -14.11 -16.70 -9.69
N GLY A 1146 -14.74 -16.02 -10.63
CA GLY A 1146 -15.36 -14.70 -10.39
C GLY A 1146 -16.79 -14.72 -9.82
N HIS A 1147 -17.39 -15.91 -9.62
CA HIS A 1147 -18.82 -16.08 -9.34
C HIS A 1147 -19.15 -16.57 -7.93
N ASP A 1148 -18.16 -17.10 -7.20
CA ASP A 1148 -18.34 -17.56 -5.82
C ASP A 1148 -17.89 -16.45 -4.85
N LEU A 1149 -18.83 -15.96 -4.03
CA LEU A 1149 -18.57 -14.93 -3.04
C LEU A 1149 -17.65 -15.44 -1.93
N LYS A 1150 -17.77 -16.70 -1.53
CA LYS A 1150 -16.98 -17.29 -0.44
C LYS A 1150 -15.53 -17.46 -0.90
N GLU A 1151 -15.31 -18.10 -2.05
CA GLU A 1151 -13.96 -18.29 -2.60
C GLU A 1151 -13.25 -16.95 -2.84
N MET A 1152 -13.96 -15.95 -3.37
CA MET A 1152 -13.42 -14.61 -3.57
C MET A 1152 -13.02 -13.94 -2.25
N MET A 1153 -13.84 -14.09 -1.20
CA MET A 1153 -13.56 -13.54 0.13
C MET A 1153 -12.34 -14.22 0.76
N GLU A 1154 -12.28 -15.56 0.74
CA GLU A 1154 -11.16 -16.34 1.26
C GLU A 1154 -9.85 -15.96 0.57
N TYR A 1155 -9.89 -15.80 -0.75
CA TYR A 1155 -8.73 -15.35 -1.53
C TYR A 1155 -8.30 -13.92 -1.14
N LEU A 1156 -9.24 -12.97 -1.05
CA LEU A 1156 -8.94 -11.59 -0.66
C LEU A 1156 -8.33 -11.52 0.75
N ASP A 1157 -8.84 -12.30 1.70
CA ASP A 1157 -8.31 -12.34 3.06
C ASP A 1157 -6.89 -12.95 3.10
N ALA A 1158 -6.67 -14.05 2.38
CA ALA A 1158 -5.34 -14.66 2.27
C ALA A 1158 -4.32 -13.69 1.66
N ARG A 1159 -4.70 -12.92 0.62
CA ARG A 1159 -3.85 -11.87 0.05
C ARG A 1159 -3.65 -10.70 1.01
N TYR A 1160 -4.69 -10.32 1.76
CA TYR A 1160 -4.59 -9.30 2.79
C TYR A 1160 -3.53 -9.66 3.83
N LEU A 1161 -3.59 -10.88 4.38
CA LEU A 1161 -2.64 -11.35 5.39
C LEU A 1161 -1.20 -11.37 4.89
N ASP A 1162 -0.98 -11.77 3.63
CA ASP A 1162 0.34 -11.79 2.99
C ASP A 1162 0.92 -10.37 2.82
N ILE A 1163 0.11 -9.44 2.29
CA ILE A 1163 0.58 -8.11 1.91
C ILE A 1163 0.60 -7.15 3.11
N TYR A 1164 -0.46 -7.14 3.93
CA TYR A 1164 -0.56 -6.26 5.09
C TYR A 1164 0.25 -6.80 6.27
N GLY A 1165 0.14 -8.10 6.55
CA GLY A 1165 0.82 -8.75 7.68
C GLY A 1165 2.31 -8.90 7.43
N THR A 1166 2.69 -9.62 6.37
CA THR A 1166 4.09 -10.00 6.12
C THR A 1166 4.86 -8.89 5.40
N ALA A 1167 4.33 -8.35 4.30
CA ALA A 1167 5.02 -7.30 3.54
C ALA A 1167 4.91 -5.89 4.14
N GLY A 1168 4.04 -5.70 5.14
CA GLY A 1168 3.90 -4.45 5.89
C GLY A 1168 3.30 -3.28 5.11
N ALA A 1169 2.65 -3.54 3.96
CA ALA A 1169 2.05 -2.53 3.10
C ALA A 1169 0.64 -2.14 3.57
N ASN A 1170 0.22 -0.91 3.25
CA ASN A 1170 -1.17 -0.46 3.34
C ASN A 1170 -1.95 -1.02 2.14
N ILE A 1171 -3.10 -1.63 2.40
CA ILE A 1171 -3.92 -2.23 1.35
C ILE A 1171 -5.05 -1.29 0.95
N GLU A 1172 -5.17 -1.07 -0.35
CA GLU A 1172 -6.25 -0.34 -0.98
C GLU A 1172 -6.98 -1.26 -1.96
N ILE A 1173 -8.29 -1.04 -2.16
CA ILE A 1173 -9.12 -1.87 -3.02
C ILE A 1173 -9.73 -1.05 -4.15
N GLY A 1174 -9.59 -1.50 -5.40
CA GLY A 1174 -10.25 -0.90 -6.55
C GLY A 1174 -11.56 -1.62 -6.87
N LEU A 1175 -12.72 -0.93 -6.75
CA LEU A 1175 -14.04 -1.48 -7.08
C LEU A 1175 -14.32 -1.49 -8.60
N THR A 1176 -13.35 -1.97 -9.38
CA THR A 1176 -13.33 -1.95 -10.85
C THR A 1176 -14.12 -3.11 -11.48
N GLY A 1177 -14.45 -4.14 -10.71
CA GLY A 1177 -15.05 -5.39 -11.18
C GLY A 1177 -16.58 -5.50 -11.12
N SER A 1178 -17.12 -6.62 -10.66
CA SER A 1178 -18.56 -6.89 -10.55
C SER A 1178 -19.20 -6.34 -9.26
N LYS A 1179 -20.53 -6.44 -9.14
CA LYS A 1179 -21.24 -6.08 -7.90
C LYS A 1179 -20.95 -7.07 -6.76
N ILE A 1180 -20.83 -8.37 -7.06
CA ILE A 1180 -20.46 -9.41 -6.09
C ILE A 1180 -19.03 -9.19 -5.57
N GLN A 1181 -18.10 -8.75 -6.41
CA GLN A 1181 -16.75 -8.37 -5.95
C GLN A 1181 -16.76 -7.15 -5.02
N ALA A 1182 -17.71 -6.21 -5.19
CA ALA A 1182 -17.92 -5.13 -4.23
C ALA A 1182 -18.46 -5.63 -2.88
N VAL A 1183 -19.31 -6.67 -2.88
CA VAL A 1183 -19.74 -7.36 -1.64
C VAL A 1183 -18.54 -8.01 -0.95
N ALA A 1184 -17.70 -8.76 -1.68
CA ALA A 1184 -16.50 -9.39 -1.11
C ALA A 1184 -15.53 -8.36 -0.49
N ALA A 1185 -15.30 -7.24 -1.20
CA ALA A 1185 -14.49 -6.13 -0.68
C ALA A 1185 -15.10 -5.50 0.59
N ALA A 1186 -16.43 -5.39 0.66
CA ALA A 1186 -17.14 -4.87 1.83
C ALA A 1186 -16.95 -5.79 3.05
N ILE A 1187 -17.11 -7.11 2.86
CA ILE A 1187 -16.89 -8.12 3.90
C ILE A 1187 -15.46 -8.04 4.44
N LEU A 1188 -14.46 -8.02 3.55
CA LEU A 1188 -13.05 -7.88 3.93
C LEU A 1188 -12.85 -6.62 4.78
N SER A 1189 -13.31 -5.46 4.29
CA SER A 1189 -13.13 -4.17 4.95
C SER A 1189 -13.92 -3.97 6.25
N ALA A 1190 -14.85 -4.88 6.56
CA ALA A 1190 -15.60 -4.86 7.82
C ALA A 1190 -14.76 -5.45 8.98
N ARG A 1191 -13.85 -6.38 8.68
CA ARG A 1191 -13.01 -7.08 9.67
C ARG A 1191 -11.51 -6.82 9.51
N ARG A 1192 -11.07 -6.29 8.36
CA ARG A 1192 -9.69 -5.92 8.06
C ARG A 1192 -9.52 -4.42 7.89
N LYS A 1193 -8.33 -3.93 8.25
CA LYS A 1193 -7.97 -2.52 8.13
C LYS A 1193 -7.52 -2.18 6.72
N VAL A 1194 -8.47 -1.76 5.89
CA VAL A 1194 -8.25 -1.38 4.49
C VAL A 1194 -8.06 0.14 4.41
N ALA A 1195 -6.89 0.60 3.97
CA ALA A 1195 -6.55 2.03 3.90
C ALA A 1195 -7.55 2.84 3.07
N GLN A 1196 -7.98 2.30 1.93
CA GLN A 1196 -8.97 2.95 1.07
C GLN A 1196 -9.70 1.95 0.16
N ALA A 1197 -10.96 2.24 -0.17
CA ALA A 1197 -11.67 1.61 -1.27
C ALA A 1197 -12.05 2.66 -2.33
N TRP A 1198 -11.57 2.45 -3.55
CA TRP A 1198 -11.72 3.37 -4.68
C TRP A 1198 -12.86 2.95 -5.59
N TYR A 1199 -13.75 3.90 -5.87
CA TYR A 1199 -14.70 3.79 -6.96
C TYR A 1199 -14.45 4.88 -8.00
N LEU A 1200 -14.41 4.49 -9.27
CA LEU A 1200 -14.21 5.42 -10.39
C LEU A 1200 -15.58 5.70 -10.99
N SER A 1201 -16.10 6.91 -10.75
CA SER A 1201 -17.38 7.35 -11.29
C SER A 1201 -17.19 7.89 -12.71
N PRO A 1202 -17.91 7.37 -13.71
CA PRO A 1202 -17.94 8.00 -15.02
C PRO A 1202 -18.68 9.33 -14.96
N THR A 1203 -18.50 10.15 -16.00
CA THR A 1203 -19.27 11.40 -16.16
C THR A 1203 -20.70 11.10 -16.60
N LYS A 1204 -20.88 10.08 -17.45
CA LYS A 1204 -22.20 9.63 -17.93
C LYS A 1204 -22.23 8.13 -18.17
N PHE A 1205 -23.41 7.52 -18.02
CA PHE A 1205 -23.70 6.13 -18.39
C PHE A 1205 -24.42 6.09 -19.74
N ASP A 1206 -24.07 5.14 -20.61
CA ASP A 1206 -24.77 4.90 -21.88
C ASP A 1206 -25.79 3.76 -21.70
N GLU A 1207 -27.06 4.12 -21.51
CA GLU A 1207 -28.17 3.20 -21.22
C GLU A 1207 -28.34 2.10 -22.28
N ALA A 1208 -28.10 2.41 -23.56
CA ALA A 1208 -28.28 1.46 -24.65
C ALA A 1208 -27.25 0.31 -24.63
N ARG A 1209 -26.23 0.43 -23.77
CA ARG A 1209 -25.08 -0.49 -23.69
C ARG A 1209 -24.87 -1.00 -22.26
N PHE A 1210 -25.98 -1.33 -21.59
CA PHE A 1210 -26.05 -2.00 -20.29
C PHE A 1210 -26.52 -3.46 -20.39
N SER A 1211 -26.57 -4.17 -19.25
CA SER A 1211 -27.04 -5.56 -19.22
C SER A 1211 -28.55 -5.62 -19.50
N ALA A 1212 -29.02 -6.68 -20.16
CA ALA A 1212 -30.41 -6.87 -20.55
C ALA A 1212 -30.95 -8.25 -20.10
N GLY A 1213 -32.26 -8.34 -19.89
CA GLY A 1213 -32.94 -9.56 -19.42
C GLY A 1213 -32.78 -9.82 -17.92
N VAL A 1214 -33.42 -10.90 -17.46
CA VAL A 1214 -33.50 -11.29 -16.04
C VAL A 1214 -32.98 -12.71 -15.87
N GLY A 1215 -31.90 -12.88 -15.11
CA GLY A 1215 -31.30 -14.18 -14.84
C GLY A 1215 -31.73 -14.80 -13.51
N GLU A 1216 -30.86 -15.63 -12.94
CA GLU A 1216 -31.07 -16.29 -11.65
C GLU A 1216 -31.00 -15.31 -10.46
N ALA A 1217 -31.90 -15.49 -9.49
CA ALA A 1217 -31.89 -14.79 -8.21
C ALA A 1217 -31.10 -15.57 -7.15
N ARG A 1218 -30.18 -14.91 -6.45
CA ARG A 1218 -29.44 -15.50 -5.32
C ARG A 1218 -29.56 -14.61 -4.09
N ILE A 1219 -29.80 -15.22 -2.93
CA ILE A 1219 -29.81 -14.54 -1.64
C ILE A 1219 -28.73 -15.16 -0.76
N TYR A 1220 -27.88 -14.31 -0.21
CA TYR A 1220 -26.78 -14.69 0.66
C TYR A 1220 -27.08 -14.21 2.08
N ASP A 1221 -27.03 -15.12 3.05
CA ASP A 1221 -26.94 -14.82 4.47
C ASP A 1221 -25.47 -14.79 4.88
N ILE A 1222 -24.98 -13.59 5.20
CA ILE A 1222 -23.58 -13.34 5.49
C ILE A 1222 -23.46 -13.03 6.97
N THR A 1223 -22.69 -13.83 7.69
CA THR A 1223 -22.38 -13.63 9.12
C THR A 1223 -20.87 -13.57 9.31
N VAL A 1224 -20.41 -12.64 10.14
CA VAL A 1224 -19.00 -12.45 10.49
C VAL A 1224 -18.82 -12.47 12.00
N SER A 1225 -17.90 -13.32 12.49
CA SER A 1225 -17.52 -13.40 13.91
C SER A 1225 -16.58 -12.27 14.30
#